data_AF-A0A3P9MW06-F1
#
_entry.id   AF-A0A3P9MW06-F1
#
_cell.length_a   1.000
_cell.length_b   1.000
_cell.length_c   1.000
_cell.angle_alpha   90.00
_cell.angle_beta   90.00
_cell.angle_gamma   90.00
#
_symmetry.space_group_name_H-M   'P 1'
#
loop_
_entity.id
_entity.type
_entity.pdbx_description
1 polymer ?
#
loop_
_entity_poly.entity_id
_entity_poly.type
_entity_poly.pdbx_seq_one_letter_code
_entity_poly.pdbx_strand_id
1 'polypeptide(L)'
;MDMRPKTGAGGLRGVKRKGSFQNTGLTPTQKFRNTLEQWLVKPSTHLRAEVCPGQEDVERTENELNPSADCANYENAEKSSVSSMDEDTQILTPQEFDEDCPLLPDAKDSEIEEQPVEACSSHSDGYTRQRTKITDFFAGSTSQSFAVKNGGRNKSSGRKDPDKQRTAPGVTWLGTPISKLRRMPECGGKLPPLKDVPDQHTVMIRTDLLGKCKVPIPYPATFLDTWDDVHVKMPCSNGNLFPVDDEVKLEVFSHEAVLNYSASHARKWDFTALDVTVTPIPLLKRGMSHSITMSQEQVACLLANAFFCTFPRRNSRKTEYCNYPDINFFRLFEGSSSRKIEKLKTLMCYFKSVTEQKPTGLVTFSRQRLDKPPNWKSSPTLLTRLHITSEGTIEDDGYGMLQVDFANKFVGGGVIGAGLVQEEIRFLINPELIVSRLFTEALDDDECLIITGSQQFSKYTGYSQTYRWAGCHHDTTPRDDWRRRCTEVVAIDALQFRNFLEQFHPDKINRELNKAYCGFSHSEKESQNLAAVATGNWGCGVFGGDTRLKALIQMLAAAEAGRDVAYFTFGDNQLMTDVHNMHSFLTQRNISVGEAYDLLQQYYSSVCENCLRRRPDVSLYSFIYGQVGSSEAPDESSRGSAGQRSPTEPRVF
;
A
#
# COMPACT_ATOMS: atom_id res chain seq x y z
N MET A 1 -15.38 -1.80 -74.11
CA MET A 1 -16.31 -2.27 -75.16
C MET A 1 -17.59 -2.73 -74.47
N ASP A 2 -18.71 -2.21 -74.98
CA ASP A 2 -20.09 -2.72 -74.95
C ASP A 2 -20.89 -2.87 -73.64
N MET A 3 -21.57 -1.75 -73.32
CA MET A 3 -23.01 -1.55 -73.07
C MET A 3 -24.00 -2.75 -72.90
N ARG A 4 -24.59 -2.84 -71.68
CA ARG A 4 -26.05 -2.87 -71.27
C ARG A 4 -27.03 -3.91 -71.91
N PRO A 5 -28.29 -4.18 -71.41
CA PRO A 5 -29.11 -3.59 -70.31
C PRO A 5 -30.03 -4.56 -69.45
N LYS A 6 -30.69 -3.97 -68.42
CA LYS A 6 -32.12 -4.09 -67.96
C LYS A 6 -32.79 -5.39 -67.39
N THR A 7 -33.16 -5.28 -66.09
CA THR A 7 -34.50 -5.46 -65.41
C THR A 7 -35.43 -6.67 -65.64
N GLY A 8 -35.96 -7.25 -64.55
CA GLY A 8 -37.28 -7.96 -64.58
C GLY A 8 -37.68 -8.81 -63.34
N ALA A 9 -38.67 -8.29 -62.60
CA ALA A 9 -39.66 -8.81 -61.63
C ALA A 9 -39.95 -10.33 -61.38
N GLY A 10 -40.50 -10.59 -60.17
CA GLY A 10 -41.42 -11.70 -59.79
C GLY A 10 -40.77 -12.83 -58.95
N GLY A 11 -41.32 -13.43 -57.89
CA GLY A 11 -42.63 -13.43 -57.24
C GLY A 11 -42.81 -14.76 -56.46
N LEU A 12 -43.01 -14.67 -55.13
CA LEU A 12 -43.78 -15.51 -54.18
C LEU A 12 -43.95 -17.05 -54.36
N ARG A 13 -43.68 -17.80 -53.27
CA ARG A 13 -44.45 -18.94 -52.67
C ARG A 13 -43.77 -19.30 -51.33
N GLY A 14 -44.40 -19.59 -50.19
CA GLY A 14 -45.81 -19.78 -49.84
C GLY A 14 -46.01 -21.04 -48.97
N VAL A 15 -45.98 -20.88 -47.63
CA VAL A 15 -46.84 -21.50 -46.59
C VAL A 15 -46.90 -23.04 -46.40
N LYS A 16 -46.65 -23.55 -45.17
CA LYS A 16 -47.67 -24.18 -44.27
C LYS A 16 -47.16 -24.62 -42.87
N ARG A 17 -47.98 -24.25 -41.88
CA ARG A 17 -48.08 -24.70 -40.45
C ARG A 17 -48.50 -26.19 -40.39
N LYS A 18 -48.44 -26.95 -39.28
CA LYS A 18 -48.98 -26.72 -37.90
C LYS A 18 -48.70 -27.98 -37.03
N GLY A 19 -48.59 -27.83 -35.70
CA GLY A 19 -48.77 -28.95 -34.75
C GLY A 19 -48.43 -28.56 -33.30
N SER A 20 -49.38 -28.72 -32.38
CA SER A 20 -49.35 -28.30 -30.96
C SER A 20 -49.31 -29.49 -29.98
N PHE A 21 -49.14 -29.16 -28.68
CA PHE A 21 -49.17 -29.96 -27.42
C PHE A 21 -47.77 -30.41 -26.95
N GLN A 22 -47.35 -30.31 -25.68
CA GLN A 22 -48.05 -30.27 -24.39
C GLN A 22 -47.12 -29.73 -23.26
N ASN A 23 -47.70 -29.24 -22.17
CA ASN A 23 -47.05 -28.78 -20.92
C ASN A 23 -46.42 -29.92 -20.10
N THR A 24 -45.21 -29.73 -19.56
CA THR A 24 -44.73 -30.36 -18.32
C THR A 24 -43.61 -29.54 -17.63
N GLY A 25 -43.79 -29.26 -16.34
CA GLY A 25 -42.72 -29.24 -15.34
C GLY A 25 -41.90 -27.96 -15.12
N LEU A 26 -42.32 -27.13 -14.17
CA LEU A 26 -41.48 -26.13 -13.49
C LEU A 26 -40.38 -26.81 -12.66
N THR A 27 -39.12 -26.47 -12.92
CA THR A 27 -37.99 -26.72 -12.02
C THR A 27 -37.68 -25.44 -11.23
N PRO A 28 -37.47 -25.49 -9.91
CA PRO A 28 -37.32 -24.28 -9.10
C PRO A 28 -35.93 -23.67 -9.32
N THR A 29 -35.89 -22.47 -9.89
CA THR A 29 -34.73 -21.57 -9.79
C THR A 29 -34.46 -21.28 -8.32
N GLN A 30 -33.33 -21.77 -7.83
CA GLN A 30 -32.81 -21.49 -6.50
C GLN A 30 -32.53 -19.99 -6.40
N LYS A 31 -33.47 -19.22 -5.82
CA LYS A 31 -33.26 -17.81 -5.47
C LYS A 31 -32.06 -17.75 -4.52
N PHE A 32 -30.95 -17.17 -4.97
CA PHE A 32 -29.91 -16.70 -4.06
C PHE A 32 -30.57 -15.69 -3.10
N ARG A 33 -30.65 -16.07 -1.82
CA ARG A 33 -31.04 -15.14 -0.75
C ARG A 33 -29.97 -14.06 -0.67
N ASN A 34 -30.38 -12.82 -0.84
CA ASN A 34 -29.57 -11.64 -0.64
C ASN A 34 -29.15 -11.57 0.84
N THR A 35 -27.90 -11.92 1.15
CA THR A 35 -27.34 -11.99 2.52
C THR A 35 -27.04 -10.62 3.13
N LEU A 36 -27.34 -9.53 2.42
CA LEU A 36 -27.15 -8.15 2.89
C LEU A 36 -28.25 -7.64 3.83
N GLU A 37 -29.45 -8.24 3.84
CA GLU A 37 -30.54 -7.79 4.72
C GLU A 37 -30.25 -7.97 6.22
N GLN A 38 -29.36 -8.89 6.59
CA GLN A 38 -28.93 -9.08 7.98
C GLN A 38 -28.03 -7.96 8.51
N TRP A 39 -27.57 -7.05 7.64
CA TRP A 39 -26.66 -5.95 7.98
C TRP A 39 -27.34 -4.58 7.95
N LEU A 40 -28.63 -4.53 7.60
CA LEU A 40 -29.44 -3.32 7.71
C LEU A 40 -29.90 -3.14 9.17
N VAL A 41 -29.27 -2.21 9.88
CA VAL A 41 -29.68 -1.83 11.23
C VAL A 41 -31.07 -1.19 11.19
N LYS A 42 -32.05 -1.80 11.87
CA LYS A 42 -33.34 -1.15 12.14
C LYS A 42 -33.15 -0.19 13.32
N PRO A 43 -33.62 1.07 13.25
CA PRO A 43 -33.52 2.00 14.37
C PRO A 43 -34.26 1.44 15.60
N SER A 44 -33.55 1.33 16.73
CA SER A 44 -34.16 1.00 18.02
C SER A 44 -34.81 2.26 18.59
N THR A 45 -36.14 2.31 18.56
CA THR A 45 -36.91 3.23 19.41
C THR A 45 -36.88 2.68 20.82
N HIS A 46 -35.98 3.17 21.68
CA HIS A 46 -36.17 3.30 23.13
C HIS A 46 -34.86 3.75 23.79
N LEU A 47 -34.72 5.05 24.04
CA LEU A 47 -33.94 5.57 25.16
C LEU A 47 -34.75 6.72 25.78
N ARG A 48 -35.20 6.49 27.02
CA ARG A 48 -35.72 7.53 27.92
C ARG A 48 -34.60 8.52 28.19
N ALA A 49 -34.82 9.79 27.88
CA ALA A 49 -33.96 10.87 28.33
C ALA A 49 -34.18 11.09 29.84
N GLU A 50 -33.13 10.95 30.64
CA GLU A 50 -33.07 11.58 31.96
C GLU A 50 -32.69 13.04 31.76
N VAL A 51 -33.58 13.94 32.18
CA VAL A 51 -33.41 15.39 32.20
C VAL A 51 -33.10 15.80 33.63
N CYS A 52 -32.00 16.54 33.85
CA CYS A 52 -31.79 17.34 35.05
C CYS A 52 -32.41 18.74 34.85
N PRO A 53 -33.04 19.34 35.88
CA PRO A 53 -33.96 20.46 35.71
C PRO A 53 -33.28 21.84 35.81
N GLY A 54 -33.89 22.84 35.16
CA GLY A 54 -33.76 24.24 35.54
C GLY A 54 -33.73 25.24 34.38
N GLN A 55 -34.89 25.72 33.93
CA GLN A 55 -35.30 27.14 34.01
C GLN A 55 -36.59 27.38 33.21
N GLU A 56 -37.47 28.15 33.84
CA GLU A 56 -38.88 28.40 33.52
C GLU A 56 -39.11 29.29 32.28
N ASP A 57 -40.17 28.92 31.54
CA ASP A 57 -41.27 29.69 30.96
C ASP A 57 -41.00 30.93 30.07
N VAL A 58 -41.60 30.93 28.85
CA VAL A 58 -42.84 31.68 28.53
C VAL A 58 -43.44 31.13 27.21
N GLU A 59 -44.74 30.83 27.25
CA GLU A 59 -45.62 30.34 26.17
C GLU A 59 -45.89 31.35 25.03
N ARG A 60 -46.21 30.84 23.82
CA ARG A 60 -47.41 31.26 23.04
C ARG A 60 -47.78 30.34 21.86
N THR A 61 -48.89 29.61 22.06
CA THR A 61 -50.04 29.32 21.17
C THR A 61 -49.88 28.93 19.68
N GLU A 62 -50.30 27.69 19.41
CA GLU A 62 -51.36 27.24 18.46
C GLU A 62 -51.33 27.69 16.99
N ASN A 63 -51.21 26.72 16.07
CA ASN A 63 -52.33 26.31 15.20
C ASN A 63 -51.99 25.05 14.38
N GLU A 64 -52.80 24.01 14.58
CA GLU A 64 -52.96 22.86 13.69
C GLU A 64 -53.71 23.29 12.42
N LEU A 65 -53.43 22.62 11.28
CA LEU A 65 -54.42 22.24 10.26
C LEU A 65 -53.72 21.42 9.15
N ASN A 66 -53.95 20.11 9.16
CA ASN A 66 -53.92 19.25 7.96
C ASN A 66 -55.27 19.39 7.24
N PRO A 67 -55.34 19.12 5.93
CA PRO A 67 -55.99 17.86 5.55
C PRO A 67 -55.40 17.14 4.30
N SER A 68 -55.55 15.80 4.34
CA SER A 68 -55.81 14.83 3.26
C SER A 68 -55.42 15.18 1.81
N ALA A 69 -54.52 14.43 1.18
CA ALA A 69 -54.79 13.17 0.45
C ALA A 69 -55.74 13.34 -0.75
N ASP A 70 -55.17 13.25 -1.95
CA ASP A 70 -55.86 12.60 -3.07
C ASP A 70 -54.86 11.99 -4.05
N CYS A 71 -55.22 10.78 -4.49
CA CYS A 71 -54.46 9.85 -5.30
C CYS A 71 -55.04 9.90 -6.71
N ALA A 72 -54.20 10.08 -7.75
CA ALA A 72 -54.63 9.90 -9.13
C ALA A 72 -53.52 9.23 -9.94
N ASN A 73 -53.85 8.03 -10.43
CA ASN A 73 -53.12 7.23 -11.39
C ASN A 73 -52.99 7.95 -12.74
N TYR A 74 -51.85 7.82 -13.40
CA TYR A 74 -51.78 7.73 -14.87
C TYR A 74 -50.74 6.70 -15.28
N GLU A 75 -51.19 5.78 -16.15
CA GLU A 75 -50.43 4.68 -16.75
C GLU A 75 -49.62 5.15 -17.98
N ASN A 76 -48.58 4.35 -18.26
CA ASN A 76 -47.96 4.04 -19.55
C ASN A 76 -47.22 5.15 -20.33
N ALA A 77 -45.90 4.96 -20.47
CA ALA A 77 -45.22 4.99 -21.78
C ALA A 77 -43.82 4.35 -21.71
N GLU A 78 -43.71 3.21 -22.40
CA GLU A 78 -42.64 2.79 -23.33
C GLU A 78 -41.15 2.86 -22.91
N LYS A 79 -40.59 1.65 -22.75
CA LYS A 79 -39.16 1.35 -22.81
C LYS A 79 -38.61 1.58 -24.23
N SER A 80 -37.61 2.44 -24.38
CA SER A 80 -36.67 2.37 -25.51
C SER A 80 -35.34 1.80 -25.05
N SER A 81 -35.00 0.62 -25.58
CA SER A 81 -33.68 0.00 -25.48
C SER A 81 -32.69 0.70 -26.39
N VAL A 82 -31.59 1.21 -25.83
CA VAL A 82 -30.40 1.60 -26.61
C VAL A 82 -29.24 0.74 -26.12
N SER A 83 -28.70 -0.07 -27.03
CA SER A 83 -27.50 -0.87 -26.84
C SER A 83 -26.26 0.02 -26.99
N SER A 84 -25.41 0.09 -25.98
CA SER A 84 -24.01 0.43 -26.16
C SER A 84 -23.20 -0.87 -26.16
N MET A 85 -22.57 -1.16 -27.30
CA MET A 85 -21.48 -2.12 -27.35
C MET A 85 -20.25 -1.42 -26.77
N ASP A 86 -19.70 -1.97 -25.68
CA ASP A 86 -18.42 -1.55 -25.15
C ASP A 86 -17.35 -2.55 -25.58
N GLU A 87 -16.32 -2.02 -26.25
CA GLU A 87 -15.12 -2.72 -26.68
C GLU A 87 -14.28 -3.15 -25.47
N ASP A 88 -13.86 -4.40 -25.50
CA ASP A 88 -12.82 -4.95 -24.64
C ASP A 88 -11.53 -4.13 -24.76
N THR A 89 -11.16 -3.38 -23.71
CA THR A 89 -9.83 -2.77 -23.64
C THR A 89 -8.94 -3.51 -22.66
N GLN A 90 -7.86 -4.04 -23.23
CA GLN A 90 -6.78 -4.79 -22.61
C GLN A 90 -6.05 -4.01 -21.50
N ILE A 91 -5.48 -4.78 -20.59
CA ILE A 91 -4.48 -4.40 -19.59
C ILE A 91 -3.33 -3.66 -20.30
N LEU A 92 -3.03 -2.42 -19.92
CA LEU A 92 -1.82 -1.73 -20.37
C LEU A 92 -1.01 -1.15 -19.22
N THR A 93 0.22 -1.63 -19.19
CA THR A 93 1.44 -1.10 -18.57
C THR A 93 1.83 0.27 -19.12
N PRO A 94 2.71 1.04 -18.44
CA PRO A 94 3.20 2.32 -18.96
C PRO A 94 4.30 2.12 -20.02
N GLN A 95 4.04 2.61 -21.21
CA GLN A 95 4.93 2.99 -22.32
C GLN A 95 4.08 4.06 -23.08
N GLU A 96 4.53 5.23 -23.51
CA GLU A 96 5.81 5.67 -24.06
C GLU A 96 5.98 7.19 -23.83
N PHE A 97 7.21 7.63 -23.57
CA PHE A 97 7.78 8.89 -24.06
C PHE A 97 9.22 8.55 -24.43
N ASP A 98 9.55 8.59 -25.72
CA ASP A 98 10.77 9.21 -26.27
C ASP A 98 10.83 9.01 -27.80
N GLU A 99 11.25 10.07 -28.50
CA GLU A 99 11.22 10.29 -29.94
C GLU A 99 12.42 9.68 -30.72
N ASP A 100 12.11 9.29 -31.95
CA ASP A 100 12.83 9.42 -33.24
C ASP A 100 14.05 8.58 -33.71
N CYS A 101 13.85 8.09 -34.96
CA CYS A 101 14.78 7.80 -36.09
C CYS A 101 15.24 6.33 -36.39
N PRO A 102 15.51 5.94 -37.68
CA PRO A 102 14.51 5.27 -38.53
C PRO A 102 14.91 3.92 -39.20
N LEU A 103 13.86 3.12 -39.47
CA LEU A 103 13.54 2.09 -40.50
C LEU A 103 14.60 1.38 -41.39
N LEU A 104 14.52 0.02 -41.42
CA LEU A 104 14.30 -0.93 -42.57
C LEU A 104 14.95 -2.33 -42.31
N PRO A 105 14.57 -3.45 -42.99
CA PRO A 105 13.27 -4.13 -43.04
C PRO A 105 13.31 -5.68 -42.81
N ASP A 106 12.13 -6.23 -42.50
CA ASP A 106 11.57 -7.59 -42.70
C ASP A 106 12.43 -8.85 -42.96
N ALA A 107 12.15 -9.89 -42.16
CA ALA A 107 12.09 -11.28 -42.64
C ALA A 107 11.25 -12.23 -41.73
N LYS A 108 10.07 -12.59 -42.24
CA LYS A 108 9.41 -13.92 -42.33
C LYS A 108 9.23 -14.84 -41.10
N ASP A 109 7.93 -15.09 -40.88
CA ASP A 109 7.20 -16.28 -40.41
C ASP A 109 7.93 -17.63 -40.27
N SER A 110 7.63 -18.31 -39.16
CA SER A 110 7.48 -19.77 -39.13
C SER A 110 6.55 -20.21 -37.99
N GLU A 111 5.49 -20.92 -38.38
CA GLU A 111 4.44 -21.58 -37.59
C GLU A 111 5.00 -22.66 -36.64
N ILE A 112 4.37 -22.86 -35.48
CA ILE A 112 4.47 -24.09 -34.68
C ILE A 112 3.09 -24.48 -34.15
N GLU A 113 2.76 -25.76 -34.39
CA GLU A 113 1.53 -26.50 -34.12
C GLU A 113 1.13 -26.61 -32.64
N GLU A 114 -0.18 -26.56 -32.40
CA GLU A 114 -0.86 -26.98 -31.16
C GLU A 114 -1.10 -28.50 -31.15
N GLN A 115 -0.88 -29.13 -29.99
CA GLN A 115 -1.43 -30.46 -29.67
C GLN A 115 -1.91 -30.54 -28.21
N PRO A 116 -2.87 -31.45 -27.92
CA PRO A 116 -4.00 -31.18 -27.03
C PRO A 116 -3.80 -31.62 -25.57
N VAL A 117 -4.57 -30.98 -24.70
CA VAL A 117 -4.67 -31.23 -23.25
C VAL A 117 -5.58 -32.42 -22.97
N GLU A 118 -5.03 -33.50 -22.43
CA GLU A 118 -5.78 -34.64 -21.89
C GLU A 118 -6.30 -34.33 -20.48
N ALA A 119 -7.59 -34.55 -20.29
CA ALA A 119 -8.27 -34.48 -19.01
C ALA A 119 -8.23 -35.84 -18.29
N CYS A 120 -7.93 -35.86 -16.99
CA CYS A 120 -8.23 -37.02 -16.15
C CYS A 120 -8.61 -36.64 -14.71
N SER A 121 -9.91 -36.88 -14.44
CA SER A 121 -10.55 -37.48 -13.26
C SER A 121 -10.05 -37.16 -11.84
N SER A 122 -11.02 -36.63 -11.08
CA SER A 122 -11.11 -36.55 -9.63
C SER A 122 -10.98 -37.90 -8.90
N HIS A 123 -10.09 -37.95 -7.90
CA HIS A 123 -10.26 -38.81 -6.73
C HIS A 123 -10.03 -38.00 -5.46
N SER A 124 -11.02 -38.08 -4.58
CA SER A 124 -11.03 -37.54 -3.23
C SER A 124 -10.13 -38.37 -2.32
N ASP A 125 -9.21 -37.73 -1.60
CA ASP A 125 -8.78 -38.18 -0.29
C ASP A 125 -8.35 -36.99 0.57
N GLY A 126 -8.81 -37.00 1.82
CA GLY A 126 -8.73 -35.89 2.75
C GLY A 126 -7.29 -35.49 3.08
N TYR A 127 -6.99 -34.21 2.89
CA TYR A 127 -5.79 -33.57 3.40
C TYR A 127 -6.14 -32.35 4.25
N THR A 128 -5.54 -32.36 5.44
CA THR A 128 -5.46 -31.31 6.43
C THR A 128 -5.14 -29.97 5.75
N ARG A 129 -5.95 -28.97 6.07
CA ARG A 129 -5.93 -27.60 5.51
C ARG A 129 -4.59 -26.92 5.80
N GLN A 130 -3.64 -27.03 4.87
CA GLN A 130 -2.37 -26.31 4.92
C GLN A 130 -2.66 -24.81 4.71
N ARG A 131 -2.28 -23.99 5.70
CA ARG A 131 -2.36 -22.53 5.65
C ARG A 131 -1.31 -22.01 4.65
N THR A 132 -1.74 -21.42 3.54
CA THR A 132 -0.85 -20.66 2.65
C THR A 132 -0.50 -19.33 3.32
N LYS A 133 0.79 -19.10 3.55
CA LYS A 133 1.34 -17.89 4.20
C LYS A 133 1.82 -16.91 3.11
N ILE A 134 2.15 -15.66 3.50
CA ILE A 134 2.75 -14.63 2.62
C ILE A 134 3.97 -15.18 1.83
N THR A 135 4.65 -16.18 2.39
CA THR A 135 5.77 -16.95 1.83
C THR A 135 5.64 -17.36 0.37
N ASP A 136 4.43 -17.80 -0.02
CA ASP A 136 4.27 -18.53 -1.28
C ASP A 136 4.38 -17.60 -2.49
N PHE A 137 4.31 -16.29 -2.27
CA PHE A 137 4.44 -15.26 -3.31
C PHE A 137 5.88 -14.74 -3.46
N PHE A 138 6.77 -14.97 -2.48
CA PHE A 138 8.18 -14.59 -2.55
C PHE A 138 9.10 -15.78 -2.92
N ALA A 139 8.60 -17.01 -2.81
CA ALA A 139 9.31 -18.22 -3.21
C ALA A 139 9.20 -18.46 -4.73
N GLY A 140 10.02 -17.80 -5.54
CA GLY A 140 10.01 -18.03 -6.99
C GLY A 140 11.21 -17.50 -7.75
N SER A 141 12.37 -18.16 -7.67
CA SER A 141 13.44 -18.21 -8.68
C SER A 141 14.60 -19.11 -8.20
N THR A 142 14.35 -20.39 -7.90
CA THR A 142 15.43 -21.38 -7.82
C THR A 142 15.59 -22.00 -9.21
N SER A 143 16.75 -21.74 -9.80
CA SER A 143 17.24 -22.31 -11.05
C SER A 143 17.10 -23.83 -11.08
N GLN A 144 16.36 -24.35 -12.05
CA GLN A 144 16.38 -25.76 -12.43
C GLN A 144 17.82 -26.13 -12.85
N SER A 145 18.51 -26.90 -12.01
CA SER A 145 19.75 -27.56 -12.41
C SER A 145 19.42 -28.71 -13.36
N PHE A 146 19.85 -28.61 -14.61
CA PHE A 146 19.79 -29.70 -15.58
C PHE A 146 20.62 -30.90 -15.07
N ALA A 147 19.96 -32.04 -14.86
CA ALA A 147 20.64 -33.30 -14.58
C ALA A 147 21.14 -33.92 -15.89
N VAL A 148 22.44 -33.83 -16.15
CA VAL A 148 23.12 -34.61 -17.18
C VAL A 148 23.18 -36.07 -16.72
N LYS A 149 22.54 -36.97 -17.49
CA LYS A 149 22.75 -38.41 -17.37
C LYS A 149 24.17 -38.73 -17.80
N ASN A 150 24.98 -39.27 -16.88
CA ASN A 150 26.09 -40.15 -17.25
C ASN A 150 26.12 -41.34 -16.28
N GLY A 151 25.92 -42.53 -16.83
CA GLY A 151 26.09 -43.79 -16.14
C GLY A 151 27.57 -44.17 -16.02
N GLY A 152 27.91 -44.87 -14.95
CA GLY A 152 29.23 -45.48 -14.81
C GLY A 152 29.64 -45.67 -13.35
N ARG A 153 29.65 -46.91 -12.88
CA ARG A 153 30.22 -47.38 -11.61
C ARG A 153 31.64 -46.86 -11.40
N ASN A 154 31.97 -46.42 -10.18
CA ASN A 154 33.14 -46.93 -9.42
C ASN A 154 33.13 -46.46 -7.95
N LYS A 155 33.50 -47.39 -7.05
CA LYS A 155 33.80 -47.14 -5.63
C LYS A 155 35.15 -46.43 -5.50
N SER A 156 35.28 -45.43 -4.64
CA SER A 156 36.35 -45.34 -3.62
C SER A 156 36.36 -44.01 -2.85
N SER A 157 36.65 -44.14 -1.55
CA SER A 157 37.31 -43.22 -0.59
C SER A 157 36.89 -41.74 -0.50
N GLY A 158 36.65 -41.31 0.74
CA GLY A 158 36.12 -40.00 1.06
C GLY A 158 37.15 -38.88 1.18
N ARG A 159 36.60 -37.66 1.19
CA ARG A 159 37.07 -36.49 1.93
C ARG A 159 35.83 -35.69 2.32
N LYS A 160 35.67 -35.43 3.61
CA LYS A 160 34.64 -34.55 4.17
C LYS A 160 35.10 -33.11 3.96
N ASP A 161 34.32 -32.32 3.24
CA ASP A 161 34.35 -30.86 3.36
C ASP A 161 33.60 -30.46 4.64
N PRO A 162 34.21 -29.75 5.59
CA PRO A 162 33.51 -29.14 6.71
C PRO A 162 33.36 -27.65 6.46
N ASP A 163 32.24 -27.21 5.89
CA ASP A 163 31.44 -26.07 6.41
C ASP A 163 30.30 -25.72 5.45
N LYS A 164 29.17 -26.42 5.65
CA LYS A 164 27.85 -25.83 5.46
C LYS A 164 27.17 -25.95 6.82
N GLN A 165 27.34 -24.94 7.67
CA GLN A 165 26.48 -24.79 8.84
C GLN A 165 25.06 -24.59 8.35
N ARG A 166 24.32 -25.70 8.20
CA ARG A 166 22.86 -25.67 8.17
C ARG A 166 22.42 -25.17 9.54
N THR A 167 21.73 -24.04 9.56
CA THR A 167 21.00 -23.53 10.72
C THR A 167 20.24 -24.68 11.39
N ALA A 168 20.35 -24.77 12.72
CA ALA A 168 19.63 -25.77 13.48
C ALA A 168 18.12 -25.71 13.16
N PRO A 169 17.45 -26.86 12.94
CA PRO A 169 16.03 -26.87 12.63
C PRO A 169 15.23 -26.23 13.77
N GLY A 170 14.54 -25.12 13.50
CA GLY A 170 13.66 -24.43 14.45
C GLY A 170 14.01 -22.98 14.79
N VAL A 171 15.11 -22.42 14.29
CA VAL A 171 15.43 -20.99 14.49
C VAL A 171 14.59 -20.12 13.55
N THR A 172 13.72 -19.27 14.10
CA THR A 172 12.80 -18.40 13.34
C THR A 172 13.24 -16.94 13.29
N TRP A 173 14.31 -16.57 14.00
CA TRP A 173 14.88 -15.23 13.98
C TRP A 173 16.36 -15.23 14.37
N LEU A 174 17.09 -14.20 13.97
CA LEU A 174 18.52 -14.00 14.20
C LEU A 174 18.82 -12.53 14.56
N GLY A 175 20.01 -12.29 15.12
CA GLY A 175 20.50 -10.95 15.46
C GLY A 175 20.08 -10.45 16.84
N THR A 176 19.79 -9.15 16.94
CA THR A 176 19.39 -8.50 18.18
C THR A 176 17.97 -8.95 18.57
N PRO A 177 17.70 -9.30 19.84
CA PRO A 177 16.33 -9.60 20.27
C PRO A 177 15.38 -8.44 19.98
N ILE A 178 14.20 -8.71 19.41
CA ILE A 178 13.27 -7.65 18.96
C ILE A 178 12.80 -6.74 20.12
N SER A 179 12.81 -7.24 21.36
CA SER A 179 12.49 -6.48 22.58
C SER A 179 13.55 -5.46 22.98
N LYS A 180 14.76 -5.54 22.40
CA LYS A 180 15.85 -4.57 22.62
C LYS A 180 15.83 -3.42 21.62
N LEU A 181 14.95 -3.48 20.61
CA LEU A 181 14.78 -2.41 19.63
C LEU A 181 13.86 -1.33 20.19
N ARG A 182 14.18 -0.06 19.88
CA ARG A 182 13.42 1.10 20.34
C ARG A 182 12.02 1.12 19.72
N ARG A 183 11.02 1.45 20.52
CA ARG A 183 9.60 1.53 20.14
C ARG A 183 8.98 2.77 20.77
N MET A 184 7.97 3.30 20.10
CA MET A 184 7.03 4.29 20.62
C MET A 184 5.99 3.59 21.50
N PRO A 185 5.54 4.23 22.59
CA PRO A 185 5.91 5.57 23.04
C PRO A 185 7.23 5.65 23.84
N GLU A 186 7.87 4.52 24.17
CA GLU A 186 8.95 4.47 25.17
C GLU A 186 10.20 5.27 24.79
N CYS A 187 10.59 5.27 23.51
CA CYS A 187 11.68 6.10 23.02
C CYS A 187 11.22 7.50 22.57
N GLY A 188 9.92 7.80 22.62
CA GLY A 188 9.41 9.09 22.18
C GLY A 188 9.84 10.20 23.12
N GLY A 189 10.49 11.23 22.57
CA GLY A 189 10.65 12.50 23.29
C GLY A 189 9.29 13.17 23.51
N LYS A 190 9.23 14.12 24.45
CA LYS A 190 8.01 14.92 24.69
C LYS A 190 7.65 15.70 23.43
N LEU A 191 6.40 15.59 22.97
CA LEU A 191 5.96 16.32 21.80
C LEU A 191 5.79 17.82 22.13
N PRO A 192 6.12 18.73 21.20
CA PRO A 192 5.78 20.13 21.35
C PRO A 192 4.24 20.29 21.33
N PRO A 193 3.70 21.41 21.85
CA PRO A 193 2.27 21.68 21.73
C PRO A 193 1.82 21.64 20.27
N LEU A 194 0.73 20.91 20.00
CA LEU A 194 0.13 20.87 18.67
C LEU A 194 -0.41 22.26 18.33
N LYS A 195 0.09 22.83 17.24
CA LYS A 195 -0.32 24.15 16.74
C LYS A 195 -0.29 24.15 15.23
N ASP A 196 -1.14 24.98 14.65
CA ASP A 196 -1.04 25.34 13.24
C ASP A 196 0.23 26.16 13.02
N VAL A 197 1.00 25.83 11.98
CA VAL A 197 2.21 26.53 11.57
C VAL A 197 2.07 26.84 10.08
N PRO A 198 1.96 28.12 9.69
CA PRO A 198 1.83 28.52 8.29
C PRO A 198 2.90 27.87 7.42
N ASP A 199 2.50 27.38 6.25
CA ASP A 199 3.33 26.71 5.24
C ASP A 199 4.03 25.41 5.70
N GLN A 200 3.87 24.97 6.95
CA GLN A 200 4.51 23.75 7.48
C GLN A 200 3.53 22.72 8.03
N HIS A 201 2.49 23.16 8.76
CA HIS A 201 1.59 22.26 9.46
C HIS A 201 0.16 22.84 9.58
N THR A 202 -0.78 22.31 8.80
CA THR A 202 -2.20 22.58 8.95
C THR A 202 -2.83 21.73 10.06
N VAL A 203 -3.52 22.36 11.01
CA VAL A 203 -4.23 21.69 12.11
C VAL A 203 -5.73 22.00 12.08
N MET A 204 -6.55 20.97 11.85
CA MET A 204 -7.99 21.13 11.56
C MET A 204 -8.92 21.01 12.78
N ILE A 205 -8.37 21.12 13.99
CA ILE A 205 -9.08 20.92 15.27
C ILE A 205 -8.71 21.97 16.32
N ARG A 206 -9.59 22.18 17.30
CA ARG A 206 -9.37 23.04 18.47
C ARG A 206 -8.36 22.42 19.43
N THR A 207 -7.09 22.81 19.33
CA THR A 207 -6.00 22.25 20.14
C THR A 207 -6.10 22.64 21.62
N ASP A 208 -6.72 23.77 21.95
CA ASP A 208 -6.97 24.26 23.31
C ASP A 208 -8.04 23.46 24.10
N LEU A 209 -8.86 22.70 23.36
CA LEU A 209 -9.88 21.79 23.89
C LEU A 209 -9.46 20.32 23.82
N LEU A 210 -8.29 20.03 23.23
CA LEU A 210 -7.74 18.69 23.15
C LEU A 210 -7.50 18.15 24.56
N GLY A 211 -8.11 16.99 24.87
CA GLY A 211 -8.05 16.37 26.20
C GLY A 211 -9.15 16.80 27.17
N LYS A 212 -9.83 17.94 26.94
CA LYS A 212 -11.04 18.34 27.69
C LYS A 212 -12.30 17.70 27.11
N CYS A 213 -12.35 17.56 25.79
CA CYS A 213 -13.44 16.91 25.07
C CYS A 213 -13.06 15.48 24.68
N LYS A 214 -14.03 14.56 24.75
CA LYS A 214 -13.79 13.17 24.32
C LYS A 214 -13.48 13.12 22.82
N VAL A 215 -14.30 13.76 22.01
CA VAL A 215 -14.16 13.86 20.55
C VAL A 215 -13.50 15.22 20.20
N PRO A 216 -12.46 15.26 19.35
CA PRO A 216 -11.85 16.52 18.91
C PRO A 216 -12.85 17.42 18.19
N ILE A 217 -12.87 18.71 18.55
CA ILE A 217 -13.78 19.70 17.96
C ILE A 217 -13.12 20.29 16.71
N PRO A 218 -13.81 20.34 15.55
CA PRO A 218 -13.32 20.98 14.35
C PRO A 218 -12.96 22.47 14.57
N TYR A 219 -11.96 22.97 13.84
CA TYR A 219 -11.62 24.38 13.81
C TYR A 219 -11.39 24.84 12.38
N PRO A 220 -11.94 26.00 11.94
CA PRO A 220 -12.82 26.92 12.67
C PRO A 220 -14.23 26.37 12.91
N ALA A 221 -15.09 27.05 13.67
CA ALA A 221 -16.42 26.52 14.01
C ALA A 221 -17.40 26.49 12.82
N THR A 222 -17.12 27.25 11.77
CA THR A 222 -17.95 27.39 10.56
C THR A 222 -17.17 26.90 9.35
N PHE A 223 -17.85 26.24 8.43
CA PHE A 223 -17.26 25.80 7.17
C PHE A 223 -16.66 26.98 6.38
N LEU A 224 -15.38 26.86 6.05
CA LEU A 224 -14.68 27.76 5.14
C LEU A 224 -14.54 27.04 3.78
N ASP A 225 -15.25 27.53 2.79
CA ASP A 225 -15.24 26.98 1.43
C ASP A 225 -14.05 27.52 0.62
N THR A 226 -13.38 26.65 -0.12
CA THR A 226 -12.34 26.99 -1.09
C THR A 226 -12.49 26.12 -2.33
N TRP A 227 -12.39 26.74 -3.50
CA TRP A 227 -12.43 26.05 -4.78
C TRP A 227 -11.31 26.54 -5.69
N ASP A 228 -10.09 26.13 -5.36
CA ASP A 228 -8.86 26.50 -6.06
C ASP A 228 -8.04 25.25 -6.43
N ASP A 229 -6.82 25.44 -6.94
CA ASP A 229 -5.93 24.35 -7.35
C ASP A 229 -4.95 23.91 -6.25
N VAL A 230 -4.99 24.51 -5.06
CA VAL A 230 -4.09 24.23 -3.93
C VAL A 230 -4.78 23.54 -2.76
N HIS A 231 -6.12 23.50 -2.74
CA HIS A 231 -6.93 22.78 -1.77
C HIS A 231 -7.76 21.66 -2.41
N VAL A 232 -8.23 20.74 -1.56
CA VAL A 232 -9.21 19.73 -1.96
C VAL A 232 -10.53 20.41 -2.31
N LYS A 233 -11.05 20.11 -3.51
CA LYS A 233 -12.39 20.51 -3.94
C LYS A 233 -13.45 19.67 -3.24
N MET A 234 -14.04 20.24 -2.20
CA MET A 234 -15.02 19.56 -1.36
C MET A 234 -16.36 19.38 -2.08
N PRO A 235 -17.06 18.24 -1.89
CA PRO A 235 -18.34 17.98 -2.54
C PRO A 235 -19.44 18.96 -2.14
N CYS A 236 -19.37 19.52 -0.93
CA CYS A 236 -20.28 20.51 -0.37
C CYS A 236 -19.95 21.97 -0.76
N SER A 237 -18.94 22.19 -1.59
CA SER A 237 -18.56 23.53 -2.04
C SER A 237 -19.65 24.13 -2.93
N ASN A 238 -19.85 25.45 -2.82
CA ASN A 238 -20.70 26.18 -3.76
C ASN A 238 -20.11 26.20 -5.19
N GLY A 239 -18.81 25.90 -5.33
CA GLY A 239 -18.15 25.72 -6.63
C GLY A 239 -18.45 24.39 -7.32
N ASN A 240 -19.06 23.42 -6.62
CA ASN A 240 -19.42 22.12 -7.19
C ASN A 240 -20.77 22.19 -7.91
N LEU A 241 -20.75 22.75 -9.12
CA LEU A 241 -21.93 22.95 -9.95
C LEU A 241 -22.07 21.85 -11.01
N PHE A 242 -23.31 21.43 -11.28
CA PHE A 242 -23.63 20.53 -12.39
C PHE A 242 -24.62 21.20 -13.37
N PRO A 243 -24.52 20.89 -14.69
CA PRO A 243 -25.49 21.38 -15.66
C PRO A 243 -26.85 20.69 -15.45
N VAL A 244 -27.93 21.48 -15.38
CA VAL A 244 -29.32 21.02 -15.47
C VAL A 244 -29.84 21.42 -16.86
N ASP A 245 -30.57 20.53 -17.54
CA ASP A 245 -30.90 20.62 -18.98
C ASP A 245 -31.36 22.00 -19.49
N ASP A 246 -30.87 22.35 -20.71
CA ASP A 246 -31.19 23.40 -21.70
C ASP A 246 -31.48 24.86 -21.26
N GLU A 247 -31.67 25.16 -19.99
CA GLU A 247 -31.63 26.51 -19.46
C GLU A 247 -30.44 26.64 -18.53
N VAL A 248 -29.63 27.68 -18.75
CA VAL A 248 -28.39 28.02 -18.03
C VAL A 248 -28.66 28.23 -16.53
N LYS A 249 -28.88 27.15 -15.79
CA LYS A 249 -28.99 27.10 -14.34
C LYS A 249 -27.95 26.10 -13.84
N LEU A 250 -26.94 26.64 -13.19
CA LEU A 250 -25.96 25.87 -12.44
C LEU A 250 -26.49 25.71 -11.03
N GLU A 251 -26.82 24.48 -10.63
CA GLU A 251 -27.17 24.17 -9.24
C GLU A 251 -25.95 23.64 -8.50
N VAL A 252 -25.78 24.10 -7.25
CA VAL A 252 -24.83 23.52 -6.30
C VAL A 252 -25.23 22.07 -6.08
N PHE A 253 -24.26 21.18 -5.86
CA PHE A 253 -24.45 19.84 -5.26
C PHE A 253 -25.05 19.97 -3.85
N SER A 254 -26.27 20.50 -3.81
CA SER A 254 -27.09 20.62 -2.64
C SER A 254 -27.75 19.28 -2.39
N HIS A 255 -28.29 19.17 -1.19
CA HIS A 255 -28.92 18.01 -0.57
C HIS A 255 -29.78 17.14 -1.50
N GLU A 256 -30.31 17.65 -2.62
CA GLU A 256 -31.14 16.97 -3.61
C GLU A 256 -30.41 16.11 -4.66
N ALA A 257 -29.15 16.39 -5.01
CA ALA A 257 -28.43 15.65 -6.06
C ALA A 257 -28.09 14.20 -5.64
N VAL A 258 -27.81 13.96 -4.36
CA VAL A 258 -27.68 12.62 -3.77
C VAL A 258 -29.02 11.88 -3.77
N LEU A 259 -30.13 12.61 -3.64
CA LEU A 259 -31.49 12.05 -3.69
C LEU A 259 -31.85 11.63 -5.12
N ASN A 260 -31.39 12.35 -6.15
CA ASN A 260 -31.61 11.94 -7.54
C ASN A 260 -30.83 10.67 -7.95
N TYR A 261 -29.68 10.39 -7.32
CA TYR A 261 -28.93 9.14 -7.51
C TYR A 261 -29.47 7.94 -6.69
N SER A 262 -30.38 8.17 -5.72
CA SER A 262 -31.08 7.11 -4.95
C SER A 262 -32.37 7.64 -4.29
N ALA A 263 -33.38 7.88 -5.11
CA ALA A 263 -34.64 8.55 -4.71
C ALA A 263 -35.44 7.86 -3.59
N SER A 264 -35.21 6.57 -3.35
CA SER A 264 -35.98 5.79 -2.37
C SER A 264 -35.52 5.91 -0.91
N HIS A 265 -34.32 6.45 -0.63
CA HIS A 265 -33.73 6.46 0.73
C HIS A 265 -33.34 7.87 1.24
N ALA A 266 -33.52 8.86 0.38
CA ALA A 266 -33.20 10.28 0.52
C ALA A 266 -33.61 10.96 1.85
N ARG A 267 -34.84 10.74 2.32
CA ARG A 267 -35.41 11.47 3.47
C ARG A 267 -34.85 11.06 4.85
N LYS A 268 -33.82 10.19 4.90
CA LYS A 268 -33.25 9.66 6.15
C LYS A 268 -31.74 9.92 6.31
N TRP A 269 -31.10 10.59 5.36
CA TRP A 269 -29.66 10.82 5.41
C TRP A 269 -29.39 12.13 6.14
N ASP A 270 -28.78 12.03 7.31
CA ASP A 270 -28.27 13.16 8.07
C ASP A 270 -26.91 13.58 7.50
N PHE A 271 -26.87 14.75 6.85
CA PHE A 271 -25.67 15.30 6.23
C PHE A 271 -24.86 16.23 7.17
N THR A 272 -25.18 16.26 8.47
CA THR A 272 -24.36 16.92 9.51
C THR A 272 -22.89 16.47 9.51
N ALA A 273 -22.57 15.35 8.86
CA ALA A 273 -21.21 14.90 8.59
C ALA A 273 -20.36 15.90 7.77
N LEU A 274 -20.97 16.79 6.98
CA LEU A 274 -20.27 17.84 6.23
C LEU A 274 -19.83 19.02 7.13
N ASP A 275 -20.46 19.20 8.30
CA ASP A 275 -20.08 20.22 9.29
C ASP A 275 -18.78 19.86 10.05
N VAL A 276 -18.23 18.66 9.82
CA VAL A 276 -17.05 18.16 10.54
C VAL A 276 -15.74 18.60 9.87
N THR A 277 -15.75 18.82 8.55
CA THR A 277 -14.59 19.28 7.75
C THR A 277 -14.72 20.74 7.39
N VAL A 278 -14.42 21.59 8.36
CA VAL A 278 -14.62 23.05 8.34
C VAL A 278 -13.44 23.86 7.80
N THR A 279 -12.24 23.27 7.77
CA THR A 279 -11.02 23.89 7.24
C THR A 279 -10.73 23.34 5.84
N PRO A 280 -10.38 24.20 4.86
CA PRO A 280 -9.81 23.78 3.58
C PRO A 280 -8.65 22.82 3.76
N ILE A 281 -8.72 21.65 3.13
CA ILE A 281 -7.65 20.65 3.20
C ILE A 281 -6.62 21.00 2.13
N PRO A 282 -5.38 21.40 2.48
CA PRO A 282 -4.38 21.70 1.47
C PRO A 282 -3.97 20.41 0.75
N LEU A 283 -3.65 20.55 -0.54
CA LEU A 283 -3.03 19.50 -1.30
C LEU A 283 -1.54 19.43 -0.96
N LEU A 284 -1.09 18.25 -0.54
CA LEU A 284 0.32 17.92 -0.39
C LEU A 284 0.92 17.71 -1.78
N LYS A 285 1.26 18.81 -2.46
CA LYS A 285 1.84 18.80 -3.82
C LYS A 285 3.30 18.37 -3.81
N ARG A 286 3.78 17.93 -4.97
CA ARG A 286 5.17 17.62 -5.27
C ARG A 286 6.08 18.81 -4.96
N GLY A 287 7.24 18.50 -4.38
CA GLY A 287 8.27 19.46 -4.00
C GLY A 287 8.06 20.11 -2.63
N MET A 288 6.95 19.81 -1.93
CA MET A 288 6.60 20.41 -0.63
C MET A 288 6.94 19.48 0.54
N SER A 289 7.39 20.08 1.64
CA SER A 289 7.41 19.45 2.97
C SER A 289 6.32 20.10 3.82
N HIS A 290 5.24 19.37 4.09
CA HIS A 290 4.06 19.90 4.80
C HIS A 290 3.30 18.79 5.53
N SER A 291 2.68 19.14 6.65
CA SER A 291 1.90 18.22 7.49
C SER A 291 0.45 18.65 7.63
N ILE A 292 -0.47 17.69 7.68
CA ILE A 292 -1.89 17.90 7.98
C ILE A 292 -2.27 17.03 9.18
N THR A 293 -2.76 17.65 10.25
CA THR A 293 -3.36 16.92 11.38
C THR A 293 -4.87 17.13 11.41
N MET A 294 -5.61 16.02 11.37
CA MET A 294 -7.08 16.00 11.43
C MET A 294 -7.58 14.94 12.41
N SER A 295 -8.84 15.02 12.82
CA SER A 295 -9.45 14.01 13.69
C SER A 295 -9.78 12.73 12.92
N GLN A 296 -9.80 11.59 13.61
CA GLN A 296 -10.29 10.34 13.03
C GLN A 296 -11.76 10.45 12.57
N GLU A 297 -12.55 11.34 13.18
CA GLU A 297 -13.95 11.61 12.76
C GLU A 297 -13.98 12.35 11.42
N GLN A 298 -13.13 13.36 11.23
CA GLN A 298 -12.96 14.05 9.94
C GLN A 298 -12.56 13.05 8.84
N VAL A 299 -11.62 12.16 9.14
CA VAL A 299 -11.21 11.09 8.21
C VAL A 299 -12.39 10.17 7.86
N ALA A 300 -13.19 9.76 8.85
CA ALA A 300 -14.37 8.92 8.62
C ALA A 300 -15.40 9.59 7.70
N CYS A 301 -15.68 10.88 7.91
CA CYS A 301 -16.56 11.67 7.05
C CYS A 301 -16.04 11.76 5.61
N LEU A 302 -14.74 11.99 5.42
CA LEU A 302 -14.11 12.03 4.10
C LEU A 302 -14.16 10.66 3.40
N LEU A 303 -13.92 9.58 4.13
CA LEU A 303 -13.99 8.22 3.56
C LEU A 303 -15.42 7.78 3.26
N ALA A 304 -16.43 8.25 4.01
CA ALA A 304 -17.82 8.04 3.65
C ALA A 304 -18.17 8.74 2.32
N ASN A 305 -17.70 9.98 2.12
CA ASN A 305 -17.82 10.68 0.84
C ASN A 305 -17.12 9.92 -0.30
N ALA A 306 -15.91 9.41 -0.07
CA ALA A 306 -15.18 8.58 -1.02
C ALA A 306 -15.94 7.29 -1.38
N PHE A 307 -16.57 6.64 -0.38
CA PHE A 307 -17.38 5.44 -0.56
C PHE A 307 -18.59 5.72 -1.46
N PHE A 308 -19.29 6.83 -1.22
CA PHE A 308 -20.42 7.29 -2.05
C PHE A 308 -19.99 8.02 -3.34
N CYS A 309 -18.69 8.08 -3.62
CA CYS A 309 -18.11 8.64 -4.83
C CYS A 309 -18.46 10.13 -5.07
N THR A 310 -18.54 10.94 -4.01
CA THR A 310 -19.00 12.33 -4.10
C THR A 310 -17.91 13.33 -4.49
N PHE A 311 -16.61 12.98 -4.42
CA PHE A 311 -15.55 13.94 -4.71
C PHE A 311 -15.54 14.34 -6.20
N PRO A 312 -15.74 15.63 -6.52
CA PRO A 312 -15.83 16.11 -7.89
C PRO A 312 -14.48 16.11 -8.59
N ARG A 313 -14.47 16.02 -9.93
CA ARG A 313 -13.25 16.01 -10.77
C ARG A 313 -12.28 14.83 -10.53
N ARG A 314 -12.68 13.84 -9.72
CA ARG A 314 -11.87 12.65 -9.35
C ARG A 314 -12.24 11.35 -10.07
N ASN A 315 -13.06 11.42 -11.12
CA ASN A 315 -13.59 10.24 -11.83
C ASN A 315 -12.99 10.05 -13.24
N SER A 316 -12.13 10.94 -13.72
CA SER A 316 -11.50 10.86 -15.04
C SER A 316 -10.01 11.17 -14.95
N ARG A 317 -9.20 10.49 -15.77
CA ARG A 317 -7.74 10.67 -15.84
C ARG A 317 -7.29 11.86 -16.70
N LYS A 318 -8.22 12.51 -17.41
CA LYS A 318 -7.96 13.71 -18.23
C LYS A 318 -8.24 15.01 -17.47
N THR A 319 -8.24 14.97 -16.13
CA THR A 319 -8.61 16.11 -15.28
C THR A 319 -7.39 16.72 -14.60
N GLU A 320 -7.66 17.82 -13.90
CA GLU A 320 -6.78 18.52 -12.96
C GLU A 320 -6.05 17.62 -11.96
N TYR A 321 -6.60 16.43 -11.64
CA TYR A 321 -6.06 15.52 -10.62
C TYR A 321 -5.37 14.28 -11.23
N CYS A 322 -4.85 14.36 -12.46
CA CYS A 322 -4.22 13.22 -13.15
C CYS A 322 -2.97 12.66 -12.44
N ASN A 323 -2.30 13.50 -11.64
CA ASN A 323 -1.15 13.21 -10.79
C ASN A 323 -1.53 12.83 -9.34
N TYR A 324 -2.82 12.67 -9.03
CA TYR A 324 -3.29 12.17 -7.74
C TYR A 324 -3.83 10.74 -7.86
N PRO A 325 -3.75 9.93 -6.78
CA PRO A 325 -4.44 8.65 -6.76
C PRO A 325 -5.96 8.81 -6.84
N ASP A 326 -6.65 7.79 -7.33
CA ASP A 326 -8.11 7.74 -7.29
C ASP A 326 -8.59 7.75 -5.82
N ILE A 327 -9.62 8.52 -5.48
CA ILE A 327 -10.21 8.53 -4.12
C ILE A 327 -11.61 7.91 -4.07
N ASN A 328 -12.44 8.08 -5.11
CA ASN A 328 -13.80 7.56 -5.15
C ASN A 328 -13.82 6.03 -5.38
N PHE A 329 -14.69 5.32 -4.64
CA PHE A 329 -14.64 3.86 -4.53
C PHE A 329 -15.30 3.10 -5.69
N PHE A 330 -15.68 3.77 -6.80
CA PHE A 330 -16.43 3.14 -7.90
C PHE A 330 -15.76 1.86 -8.43
N ARG A 331 -14.43 1.84 -8.57
CA ARG A 331 -13.67 0.65 -8.99
C ARG A 331 -13.75 -0.53 -8.02
N LEU A 332 -14.07 -0.29 -6.75
CA LEU A 332 -14.27 -1.36 -5.76
C LEU A 332 -15.59 -2.09 -5.99
N PHE A 333 -16.57 -1.43 -6.62
CA PHE A 333 -17.91 -1.96 -6.87
C PHE A 333 -18.03 -2.69 -8.22
N GLU A 334 -17.08 -2.48 -9.13
CA GLU A 334 -17.05 -3.12 -10.45
C GLU A 334 -16.69 -4.62 -10.41
N GLY A 335 -17.24 -5.42 -11.31
CA GLY A 335 -16.85 -6.82 -11.52
C GLY A 335 -17.18 -7.78 -10.36
N SER A 336 -16.85 -9.06 -10.52
CA SER A 336 -17.27 -10.16 -9.62
C SER A 336 -16.13 -10.81 -8.84
N SER A 337 -14.98 -10.15 -8.72
CA SER A 337 -13.81 -10.73 -8.04
C SER A 337 -14.08 -10.97 -6.57
N SER A 338 -13.85 -12.20 -6.09
CA SER A 338 -13.97 -12.57 -4.67
C SER A 338 -13.09 -11.72 -3.75
N ARG A 339 -11.96 -11.20 -4.26
CA ARG A 339 -11.10 -10.24 -3.55
C ARG A 339 -11.84 -8.97 -3.15
N LYS A 340 -12.66 -8.42 -4.05
CA LYS A 340 -13.43 -7.19 -3.79
C LYS A 340 -14.45 -7.39 -2.66
N ILE A 341 -15.03 -8.59 -2.55
CA ILE A 341 -15.92 -8.96 -1.43
C ILE A 341 -15.18 -8.90 -0.09
N GLU A 342 -13.96 -9.47 -0.02
CA GLU A 342 -13.16 -9.45 1.20
C GLU A 342 -12.67 -8.03 1.56
N LYS A 343 -12.33 -7.21 0.56
CA LYS A 343 -12.07 -5.77 0.76
C LYS A 343 -13.27 -5.05 1.35
N LEU A 344 -14.46 -5.26 0.77
CA LEU A 344 -15.71 -4.66 1.26
C LEU A 344 -16.02 -5.08 2.69
N LYS A 345 -15.87 -6.36 3.07
CA LYS A 345 -16.00 -6.80 4.47
C LYS A 345 -15.07 -6.03 5.41
N THR A 346 -13.82 -5.85 4.98
CA THR A 346 -12.81 -5.14 5.77
C THR A 346 -13.17 -3.66 5.96
N LEU A 347 -13.62 -2.98 4.91
CA LEU A 347 -14.05 -1.57 4.97
C LEU A 347 -15.37 -1.39 5.73
N MET A 348 -16.31 -2.32 5.58
CA MET A 348 -17.57 -2.30 6.33
C MET A 348 -17.35 -2.46 7.84
N CYS A 349 -16.35 -3.25 8.24
CA CYS A 349 -15.91 -3.33 9.65
C CYS A 349 -15.49 -1.96 10.20
N TYR A 350 -14.74 -1.19 9.41
CA TYR A 350 -14.36 0.18 9.76
C TYR A 350 -15.56 1.12 9.86
N PHE A 351 -16.38 1.21 8.81
CA PHE A 351 -17.54 2.11 8.81
C PHE A 351 -18.51 1.78 9.94
N LYS A 352 -18.76 0.49 10.21
CA LYS A 352 -19.55 0.06 11.37
C LYS A 352 -18.95 0.56 12.68
N SER A 353 -17.64 0.38 12.87
CA SER A 353 -16.96 0.76 14.12
C SER A 353 -17.02 2.27 14.38
N VAL A 354 -16.72 3.10 13.38
CA VAL A 354 -16.70 4.57 13.54
C VAL A 354 -18.10 5.21 13.63
N THR A 355 -19.13 4.54 13.10
CA THR A 355 -20.53 4.99 13.22
C THR A 355 -21.18 4.54 14.52
N GLU A 356 -20.84 3.37 15.06
CA GLU A 356 -21.29 2.92 16.39
C GLU A 356 -20.61 3.68 17.51
N GLN A 357 -19.31 3.98 17.36
CA GLN A 357 -18.53 4.75 18.33
C GLN A 357 -17.66 5.78 17.63
N LYS A 358 -17.99 7.06 17.83
CA LYS A 358 -17.21 8.18 17.30
C LYS A 358 -15.74 8.07 17.74
N PRO A 359 -14.78 8.05 16.80
CA PRO A 359 -13.38 7.93 17.15
C PRO A 359 -12.87 9.24 17.77
N THR A 360 -11.88 9.12 18.65
CA THR A 360 -11.50 10.22 19.56
C THR A 360 -10.06 10.71 19.38
N GLY A 361 -9.31 10.08 18.47
CA GLY A 361 -7.92 10.42 18.19
C GLY A 361 -7.74 11.36 17.02
N LEU A 362 -6.47 11.67 16.77
CA LEU A 362 -6.00 12.41 15.61
C LEU A 362 -5.14 11.50 14.71
N VAL A 363 -5.00 11.91 13.45
CA VAL A 363 -4.06 11.35 12.47
C VAL A 363 -3.29 12.51 11.83
N THR A 364 -1.98 12.36 11.69
CA THR A 364 -1.10 13.31 11.00
C THR A 364 -0.58 12.68 9.71
N PHE A 365 -0.66 13.43 8.61
CA PHE A 365 -0.10 13.08 7.31
C PHE A 365 0.99 14.09 6.98
N SER A 366 2.22 13.64 6.80
CA SER A 366 3.38 14.49 6.56
C SER A 366 4.04 14.09 5.25
N ARG A 367 3.94 14.94 4.23
CA ARG A 367 4.78 14.81 3.03
C ARG A 367 6.16 15.36 3.42
N GLN A 368 7.19 14.53 3.23
CA GLN A 368 8.56 14.88 3.55
C GLN A 368 9.38 14.78 2.27
N ARG A 369 10.20 15.81 2.04
CA ARG A 369 11.15 15.87 0.93
C ARG A 369 12.58 15.89 1.45
N LEU A 370 13.45 15.18 0.77
CA LEU A 370 14.88 15.15 1.01
C LEU A 370 15.58 16.29 0.26
N ASP A 371 15.85 17.40 0.94
CA ASP A 371 16.49 18.56 0.32
C ASP A 371 17.95 18.28 -0.12
N LYS A 372 18.70 17.54 0.71
CA LYS A 372 20.11 17.23 0.48
C LYS A 372 20.36 15.75 0.75
N PRO A 373 20.62 14.93 -0.27
CA PRO A 373 20.95 13.53 -0.06
C PRO A 373 22.31 13.36 0.65
N PRO A 374 22.48 12.29 1.45
CA PRO A 374 23.77 11.97 2.04
C PRO A 374 24.85 11.72 0.97
N ASN A 375 26.10 12.08 1.29
CA ASN A 375 27.23 11.62 0.50
C ASN A 375 27.61 10.20 0.92
N TRP A 376 26.93 9.21 0.33
CA TRP A 376 27.06 7.79 0.67
C TRP A 376 28.51 7.32 0.68
N LYS A 377 29.28 7.67 -0.36
CA LYS A 377 30.67 7.25 -0.55
C LYS A 377 31.60 7.65 0.60
N SER A 378 31.40 8.83 1.17
CA SER A 378 32.25 9.34 2.25
C SER A 378 31.69 9.09 3.65
N SER A 379 30.60 8.35 3.80
CA SER A 379 29.97 8.15 5.11
C SER A 379 30.81 7.24 6.01
N PRO A 380 31.26 7.72 7.20
CA PRO A 380 31.97 6.90 8.17
C PRO A 380 31.02 6.10 9.07
N THR A 381 29.70 6.22 8.87
CA THR A 381 28.68 5.61 9.71
C THR A 381 28.80 4.08 9.69
N LEU A 382 28.69 3.42 10.85
CA LEU A 382 28.66 1.96 10.93
C LEU A 382 27.21 1.45 10.90
N LEU A 383 27.03 0.20 10.47
CA LEU A 383 25.72 -0.45 10.50
C LEU A 383 25.15 -0.50 11.93
N THR A 384 23.86 -0.21 12.05
CA THR A 384 23.09 -0.30 13.30
C THR A 384 22.64 -1.74 13.59
N ARG A 385 21.91 -1.95 14.69
CA ARG A 385 21.50 -3.30 15.09
C ARG A 385 20.44 -3.84 14.14
N LEU A 386 20.53 -5.14 13.85
CA LEU A 386 19.57 -5.88 13.04
C LEU A 386 18.86 -6.94 13.90
N HIS A 387 17.54 -6.92 13.90
CA HIS A 387 16.69 -8.09 14.14
C HIS A 387 16.18 -8.58 12.79
N ILE A 388 16.30 -9.87 12.49
CA ILE A 388 15.74 -10.43 11.25
C ILE A 388 15.02 -11.73 11.54
N THR A 389 13.82 -11.89 11.00
CA THR A 389 12.95 -13.04 11.26
C THR A 389 12.22 -13.50 10.02
N SER A 390 11.97 -14.81 9.95
CA SER A 390 11.12 -15.44 8.94
C SER A 390 9.65 -15.52 9.38
N GLU A 391 9.32 -15.19 10.62
CA GLU A 391 7.95 -15.17 11.10
C GLU A 391 7.49 -13.76 11.45
N GLY A 392 6.19 -13.60 11.67
CA GLY A 392 5.60 -12.31 12.01
C GLY A 392 5.36 -11.39 10.81
N THR A 393 4.80 -10.22 11.12
CA THR A 393 4.44 -9.18 10.15
C THR A 393 4.88 -7.80 10.63
N ILE A 394 4.96 -6.84 9.71
CA ILE A 394 5.35 -5.46 10.03
C ILE A 394 4.30 -4.82 10.95
N GLU A 395 3.01 -5.05 10.68
CA GLU A 395 1.90 -4.47 11.42
C GLU A 395 1.74 -5.02 12.84
N ASP A 396 1.92 -6.32 13.05
CA ASP A 396 1.67 -6.95 14.34
C ASP A 396 2.94 -6.91 15.22
N ASP A 397 4.09 -7.33 14.69
CA ASP A 397 5.33 -7.48 15.46
C ASP A 397 6.19 -6.21 15.47
N GLY A 398 6.00 -5.34 14.46
CA GLY A 398 6.60 -4.01 14.35
C GLY A 398 5.85 -2.92 15.11
N TYR A 399 4.94 -3.26 16.03
CA TYR A 399 4.21 -2.29 16.85
C TYR A 399 5.14 -1.22 17.50
N GLY A 400 4.78 0.06 17.40
CA GLY A 400 5.61 1.16 17.93
C GLY A 400 6.91 1.44 17.16
N MET A 401 7.24 0.69 16.12
CA MET A 401 8.34 0.98 15.20
C MET A 401 7.87 1.88 14.05
N LEU A 402 8.82 2.41 13.27
CA LEU A 402 8.52 3.03 11.98
C LEU A 402 8.20 1.92 10.96
N GLN A 403 6.94 1.76 10.59
CA GLN A 403 6.46 0.65 9.77
C GLN A 403 6.48 1.02 8.29
N VAL A 404 7.24 0.28 7.49
CA VAL A 404 7.38 0.58 6.06
C VAL A 404 6.19 0.04 5.28
N ASP A 405 5.56 0.94 4.54
CA ASP A 405 4.60 0.63 3.48
C ASP A 405 5.35 0.51 2.15
N PHE A 406 5.22 -0.63 1.47
CA PHE A 406 5.87 -0.90 0.19
C PHE A 406 5.08 -0.25 -0.94
N ALA A 407 5.12 1.07 -0.93
CA ALA A 407 4.14 1.89 -1.61
C ALA A 407 4.28 1.86 -3.13
N ASN A 408 3.19 2.20 -3.81
CA ASN A 408 3.24 2.80 -5.12
C ASN A 408 3.50 4.31 -4.99
N LYS A 409 4.15 4.95 -5.99
CA LYS A 409 4.29 6.42 -6.00
C LYS A 409 2.94 7.14 -5.89
N PHE A 410 1.88 6.53 -6.39
CA PHE A 410 0.50 6.88 -6.07
C PHE A 410 0.06 6.11 -4.82
N VAL A 411 0.28 6.72 -3.65
CA VAL A 411 0.08 6.12 -2.33
C VAL A 411 -1.26 5.35 -2.20
N GLY A 412 -1.20 4.18 -1.57
CA GLY A 412 -2.31 3.22 -1.45
C GLY A 412 -2.54 2.38 -2.69
N GLY A 413 -1.73 2.54 -3.74
CA GLY A 413 -1.71 1.71 -4.94
C GLY A 413 -3.10 1.39 -5.49
N GLY A 414 -3.40 0.10 -5.59
CA GLY A 414 -4.67 -0.44 -6.07
C GLY A 414 -5.72 -0.70 -4.98
N VAL A 415 -5.67 -0.03 -3.81
CA VAL A 415 -6.52 -0.37 -2.64
C VAL A 415 -8.01 -0.32 -2.95
N ILE A 416 -8.45 0.69 -3.71
CA ILE A 416 -9.85 0.83 -4.17
C ILE A 416 -10.10 0.19 -5.54
N GLY A 417 -9.12 -0.56 -6.07
CA GLY A 417 -9.22 -1.31 -7.33
C GLY A 417 -8.93 -2.79 -7.12
N ALA A 418 -8.05 -3.35 -7.96
CA ALA A 418 -7.73 -4.78 -7.95
C ALA A 418 -6.52 -5.19 -7.08
N GLY A 419 -5.69 -4.23 -6.63
CA GLY A 419 -4.48 -4.51 -5.84
C GLY A 419 -4.82 -5.12 -4.48
N LEU A 420 -4.06 -6.10 -4.00
CA LEU A 420 -4.30 -6.74 -2.70
C LEU A 420 -3.00 -7.36 -2.15
N VAL A 421 -1.91 -6.63 -2.28
CA VAL A 421 -0.59 -6.99 -1.75
C VAL A 421 -0.31 -6.17 -0.48
N GLN A 422 0.94 -6.05 -0.04
CA GLN A 422 1.29 -5.47 1.25
C GLN A 422 0.68 -4.08 1.49
N GLU A 423 0.85 -3.13 0.55
CA GLU A 423 0.32 -1.76 0.66
C GLU A 423 -1.22 -1.76 0.78
N GLU A 424 -1.92 -2.42 -0.15
CA GLU A 424 -3.38 -2.40 -0.11
C GLU A 424 -3.96 -3.13 1.10
N ILE A 425 -3.33 -4.23 1.54
CA ILE A 425 -3.75 -4.91 2.76
C ILE A 425 -3.62 -3.95 3.95
N ARG A 426 -2.49 -3.24 4.06
CA ARG A 426 -2.29 -2.28 5.14
C ARG A 426 -3.33 -1.17 5.13
N PHE A 427 -3.65 -0.63 3.95
CA PHE A 427 -4.68 0.40 3.81
C PHE A 427 -6.10 -0.13 4.07
N LEU A 428 -6.36 -1.43 3.90
CA LEU A 428 -7.67 -2.02 4.23
C LEU A 428 -7.83 -2.27 5.72
N ILE A 429 -6.80 -2.73 6.42
CA ILE A 429 -6.88 -2.97 7.87
C ILE A 429 -6.77 -1.69 8.68
N ASN A 430 -6.13 -0.65 8.13
CA ASN A 430 -6.08 0.72 8.65
C ASN A 430 -6.71 1.71 7.64
N PRO A 431 -8.05 1.74 7.46
CA PRO A 431 -8.69 2.54 6.41
C PRO A 431 -8.43 4.04 6.44
N GLU A 432 -8.05 4.58 7.60
CA GLU A 432 -7.66 5.98 7.74
C GLU A 432 -6.45 6.34 6.86
N LEU A 433 -5.64 5.37 6.41
CA LEU A 433 -4.57 5.61 5.43
C LEU A 433 -5.14 5.98 4.05
N ILE A 434 -6.33 5.50 3.68
CA ILE A 434 -6.93 5.71 2.35
C ILE A 434 -7.19 7.19 2.09
N VAL A 435 -7.49 8.00 3.12
CA VAL A 435 -7.78 9.42 2.91
C VAL A 435 -6.57 10.21 2.40
N SER A 436 -5.34 9.71 2.61
CA SER A 436 -4.13 10.32 2.04
C SER A 436 -4.22 10.50 0.52
N ARG A 437 -4.93 9.60 -0.17
CA ARG A 437 -5.19 9.64 -1.63
C ARG A 437 -5.99 10.86 -2.07
N LEU A 438 -6.74 11.47 -1.15
CA LEU A 438 -7.53 12.65 -1.43
C LEU A 438 -6.64 13.86 -1.72
N PHE A 439 -5.54 14.02 -0.98
CA PHE A 439 -4.73 15.23 -0.96
C PHE A 439 -3.24 15.02 -1.22
N THR A 440 -2.75 13.79 -1.40
CA THR A 440 -1.32 13.52 -1.67
C THR A 440 -1.09 13.31 -3.17
N GLU A 441 -0.32 14.21 -3.78
CA GLU A 441 0.15 14.05 -5.17
C GLU A 441 1.14 12.88 -5.26
N ALA A 442 1.32 12.27 -6.44
CA ALA A 442 2.34 11.25 -6.67
C ALA A 442 3.71 11.65 -6.09
N LEU A 443 4.38 10.71 -5.42
CA LEU A 443 5.69 10.92 -4.80
C LEU A 443 6.79 10.96 -5.88
N ASP A 444 7.68 11.94 -5.78
CA ASP A 444 8.95 11.98 -6.50
C ASP A 444 10.03 11.13 -5.83
N ASP A 445 11.15 10.91 -6.53
CA ASP A 445 12.29 10.12 -6.04
C ASP A 445 12.91 10.62 -4.71
N ASP A 446 12.76 11.90 -4.38
CA ASP A 446 13.25 12.54 -3.15
C ASP A 446 12.17 12.72 -2.07
N GLU A 447 10.99 12.10 -2.22
CA GLU A 447 9.86 12.31 -1.32
C GLU A 447 9.35 11.03 -0.65
N CYS A 448 8.72 11.18 0.51
CA CYS A 448 7.94 10.12 1.16
C CYS A 448 6.68 10.70 1.82
N LEU A 449 5.75 9.83 2.20
CA LEU A 449 4.61 10.20 3.04
C LEU A 449 4.67 9.44 4.36
N ILE A 450 4.68 10.18 5.47
CA ILE A 450 4.64 9.63 6.83
C ILE A 450 3.25 9.85 7.41
N ILE A 451 2.64 8.79 7.93
CA ILE A 451 1.31 8.82 8.52
C ILE A 451 1.38 8.31 9.96
N THR A 452 1.09 9.19 10.92
CA THR A 452 1.10 8.88 12.35
C THR A 452 -0.30 8.90 12.92
N GLY A 453 -0.71 7.85 13.62
CA GLY A 453 -1.96 7.83 14.37
C GLY A 453 -3.06 6.95 13.82
N SER A 454 -2.83 6.31 12.66
CA SER A 454 -3.81 5.40 12.07
C SER A 454 -4.14 4.23 13.00
N GLN A 455 -5.42 3.88 13.05
CA GLN A 455 -5.93 2.75 13.82
C GLN A 455 -6.13 1.51 12.95
N GLN A 456 -5.83 0.34 13.51
CA GLN A 456 -6.21 -0.94 12.91
C GLN A 456 -7.63 -1.33 13.33
N PHE A 457 -8.48 -1.65 12.34
CA PHE A 457 -9.89 -2.01 12.56
C PHE A 457 -10.19 -3.46 12.24
N SER A 458 -9.35 -4.12 11.45
CA SER A 458 -9.60 -5.49 10.98
C SER A 458 -8.40 -6.39 11.15
N LYS A 459 -8.69 -7.66 11.39
CA LYS A 459 -7.75 -8.79 11.27
C LYS A 459 -7.93 -9.42 9.90
N TYR A 460 -6.88 -10.07 9.40
CA TYR A 460 -6.93 -10.77 8.13
C TYR A 460 -6.12 -12.06 8.16
N THR A 461 -6.29 -12.88 7.12
CA THR A 461 -5.42 -14.02 6.83
C THR A 461 -5.16 -14.08 5.33
N GLY A 462 -4.11 -14.79 4.92
CA GLY A 462 -3.74 -14.93 3.51
C GLY A 462 -3.18 -13.65 2.90
N TYR A 463 -2.94 -13.68 1.60
CA TYR A 463 -2.28 -12.61 0.85
C TYR A 463 -2.74 -12.65 -0.61
N SER A 464 -2.91 -11.50 -1.26
CA SER A 464 -3.36 -11.42 -2.66
C SER A 464 -4.63 -12.24 -2.90
N GLN A 465 -4.57 -13.32 -3.69
CA GLN A 465 -5.72 -14.16 -4.02
C GLN A 465 -6.30 -14.91 -2.80
N THR A 466 -5.49 -15.20 -1.79
CA THR A 466 -5.92 -15.93 -0.59
C THR A 466 -6.35 -15.02 0.55
N TYR A 467 -6.30 -13.70 0.37
CA TYR A 467 -6.73 -12.75 1.39
C TYR A 467 -8.17 -13.01 1.84
N ARG A 468 -8.37 -13.02 3.16
CA ARG A 468 -9.67 -13.14 3.82
C ARG A 468 -9.73 -12.21 5.01
N TRP A 469 -10.83 -11.48 5.13
CA TRP A 469 -11.15 -10.76 6.36
C TRP A 469 -11.40 -11.75 7.50
N ALA A 470 -10.76 -11.55 8.64
CA ALA A 470 -10.74 -12.49 9.76
C ALA A 470 -11.44 -11.98 11.03
N GLY A 471 -12.13 -10.85 10.96
CA GLY A 471 -12.87 -10.26 12.08
C GLY A 471 -12.42 -8.84 12.45
N CYS A 472 -13.16 -8.22 13.35
CA CYS A 472 -12.80 -6.92 13.92
C CYS A 472 -11.50 -7.01 14.74
N HIS A 473 -10.72 -5.94 14.73
CA HIS A 473 -9.54 -5.77 15.57
C HIS A 473 -9.83 -4.72 16.65
N HIS A 474 -9.48 -5.03 17.90
CA HIS A 474 -9.51 -4.06 18.99
C HIS A 474 -8.10 -3.52 19.22
N ASP A 475 -7.84 -2.34 18.66
CA ASP A 475 -6.51 -1.75 18.69
C ASP A 475 -6.19 -1.17 20.06
N THR A 476 -5.29 -1.83 20.79
CA THR A 476 -4.81 -1.45 22.12
C THR A 476 -3.56 -0.56 22.06
N THR A 477 -3.12 -0.14 20.88
CA THR A 477 -1.97 0.76 20.72
C THR A 477 -2.19 2.03 21.54
N PRO A 478 -1.27 2.39 22.46
CA PRO A 478 -1.29 3.63 23.20
C PRO A 478 -1.29 4.83 22.27
N ARG A 479 -1.62 5.98 22.85
CA ARG A 479 -1.67 7.25 22.15
C ARG A 479 -0.58 8.19 22.68
N ASP A 480 -0.05 9.02 21.81
CA ASP A 480 0.87 10.09 22.16
C ASP A 480 0.16 11.32 22.75
N ASP A 481 0.92 12.35 23.09
CA ASP A 481 0.41 13.61 23.67
C ASP A 481 -0.57 14.35 22.73
N TRP A 482 -0.53 14.08 21.43
CA TRP A 482 -1.47 14.62 20.44
C TRP A 482 -2.70 13.72 20.25
N ARG A 483 -2.85 12.68 21.07
CA ARG A 483 -3.90 11.65 20.98
C ARG A 483 -3.85 10.83 19.68
N ARG A 484 -2.72 10.78 18.98
CA ARG A 484 -2.50 9.90 17.84
C ARG A 484 -2.09 8.53 18.36
N ARG A 485 -2.54 7.45 17.74
CA ARG A 485 -1.99 6.12 18.06
C ARG A 485 -0.49 6.11 17.77
N CYS A 486 0.30 5.43 18.62
CA CYS A 486 1.73 5.19 18.44
C CYS A 486 2.02 4.20 17.29
N THR A 487 1.36 4.42 16.15
CA THR A 487 1.50 3.70 14.89
C THR A 487 1.97 4.73 13.87
N GLU A 488 3.21 4.58 13.41
CA GLU A 488 3.83 5.45 12.40
C GLU A 488 4.12 4.59 11.16
N VAL A 489 3.49 4.94 10.04
CA VAL A 489 3.64 4.27 8.75
C VAL A 489 4.37 5.20 7.80
N VAL A 490 5.34 4.70 7.04
CA VAL A 490 6.02 5.48 6.00
C VAL A 490 5.86 4.82 4.63
N ALA A 491 5.25 5.54 3.70
CA ALA A 491 5.10 5.14 2.31
C ALA A 491 6.33 5.57 1.51
N ILE A 492 7.10 4.59 1.05
CA ILE A 492 8.23 4.76 0.13
C ILE A 492 8.07 3.83 -1.07
N ASP A 493 8.08 4.38 -2.27
CA ASP A 493 7.93 3.63 -3.51
C ASP A 493 9.28 3.15 -4.04
N ALA A 494 9.37 1.87 -4.43
CA ALA A 494 10.56 1.33 -5.09
C ALA A 494 10.45 1.45 -6.61
N LEU A 495 11.59 1.46 -7.30
CA LEU A 495 11.60 1.31 -8.75
C LEU A 495 11.17 -0.10 -9.15
N GLN A 496 10.48 -0.19 -10.30
CA GLN A 496 10.15 -1.45 -10.92
C GLN A 496 11.23 -1.83 -11.93
N PHE A 497 11.84 -2.99 -11.75
CA PHE A 497 12.89 -3.51 -12.63
C PHE A 497 12.37 -4.66 -13.47
N ARG A 498 12.34 -4.47 -14.80
CA ARG A 498 12.03 -5.55 -15.76
C ARG A 498 13.27 -6.35 -16.11
N ASN A 499 14.43 -5.70 -16.09
CA ASN A 499 15.73 -6.33 -16.24
C ASN A 499 16.45 -6.36 -14.90
N PHE A 500 16.84 -7.56 -14.47
CA PHE A 500 17.46 -7.79 -13.16
C PHE A 500 18.77 -7.00 -12.97
N LEU A 501 19.56 -6.75 -14.02
CA LEU A 501 20.85 -6.07 -13.87
C LEU A 501 20.73 -4.56 -13.68
N GLU A 502 19.63 -3.93 -14.13
CA GLU A 502 19.43 -2.48 -14.06
C GLU A 502 19.50 -1.93 -12.63
N GLN A 503 19.03 -2.70 -11.65
CA GLN A 503 19.00 -2.30 -10.25
C GLN A 503 20.38 -2.09 -9.63
N PHE A 504 21.43 -2.67 -10.22
CA PHE A 504 22.81 -2.51 -9.76
C PHE A 504 23.47 -1.27 -10.33
N HIS A 505 22.85 -0.59 -11.30
CA HIS A 505 23.39 0.65 -11.85
C HIS A 505 23.54 1.71 -10.74
N PRO A 506 24.64 2.47 -10.69
CA PRO A 506 24.92 3.46 -9.64
C PRO A 506 23.74 4.41 -9.35
N ASP A 507 23.12 4.95 -10.41
CA ASP A 507 21.97 5.86 -10.28
C ASP A 507 20.75 5.20 -9.64
N LYS A 508 20.52 3.91 -9.94
CA LYS A 508 19.39 3.15 -9.38
C LYS A 508 19.65 2.81 -7.93
N ILE A 509 20.87 2.43 -7.56
CA ILE A 509 21.28 2.24 -6.17
C ILE A 509 21.13 3.54 -5.37
N ASN A 510 21.63 4.66 -5.91
CA ASN A 510 21.52 5.98 -5.28
C ASN A 510 20.07 6.40 -5.06
N ARG A 511 19.21 6.20 -6.08
CA ARG A 511 17.78 6.49 -5.99
C ARG A 511 17.14 5.72 -4.83
N GLU A 512 17.38 4.43 -4.74
CA GLU A 512 16.76 3.58 -3.72
C GLU A 512 17.30 3.84 -2.30
N LEU A 513 18.60 4.15 -2.18
CA LEU A 513 19.20 4.62 -0.93
C LEU A 513 18.58 5.95 -0.46
N ASN A 514 18.49 6.93 -1.36
CA ASN A 514 17.93 8.24 -1.05
C ASN A 514 16.44 8.15 -0.68
N LYS A 515 15.66 7.32 -1.39
CA LYS A 515 14.25 7.08 -1.08
C LYS A 515 14.08 6.45 0.31
N ALA A 516 14.82 5.40 0.62
CA ALA A 516 14.77 4.76 1.94
C ALA A 516 15.22 5.74 3.04
N TYR A 517 16.30 6.49 2.81
CA TYR A 517 16.78 7.50 3.74
C TYR A 517 15.76 8.62 3.96
N CYS A 518 15.11 9.10 2.90
CA CYS A 518 14.01 10.07 3.00
C CYS A 518 12.89 9.53 3.89
N GLY A 519 12.56 8.24 3.80
CA GLY A 519 11.56 7.61 4.67
C GLY A 519 12.01 7.43 6.12
N PHE A 520 13.29 7.16 6.36
CA PHE A 520 13.79 6.79 7.69
C PHE A 520 14.32 7.97 8.50
N SER A 521 14.81 9.01 7.83
CA SER A 521 15.37 10.21 8.45
C SER A 521 14.29 11.07 9.08
N HIS A 522 14.66 11.77 10.16
CA HIS A 522 13.81 12.75 10.82
C HIS A 522 14.70 13.84 11.43
N SER A 523 14.89 14.94 10.71
CA SER A 523 15.92 15.96 10.98
C SER A 523 15.81 16.63 12.35
N GLU A 524 14.61 16.69 12.93
CA GLU A 524 14.35 17.37 14.21
C GLU A 524 14.52 16.48 15.44
N LYS A 525 14.70 15.16 15.27
CA LYS A 525 14.77 14.21 16.39
C LYS A 525 16.19 13.67 16.56
N GLU A 526 16.63 13.66 17.81
CA GLU A 526 17.85 12.95 18.21
C GLU A 526 17.68 11.44 17.94
N SER A 527 18.76 10.77 17.53
CA SER A 527 18.74 9.34 17.17
C SER A 527 18.23 8.44 18.29
N GLN A 528 18.49 8.80 19.55
CA GLN A 528 17.99 8.09 20.74
C GLN A 528 16.45 8.09 20.87
N ASN A 529 15.79 9.08 20.25
CA ASN A 529 14.34 9.21 20.25
C ASN A 529 13.67 8.58 19.02
N LEU A 530 14.45 7.91 18.16
CA LEU A 530 13.96 7.25 16.97
C LEU A 530 13.70 5.76 17.22
N ALA A 531 12.46 5.34 17.01
CA ALA A 531 12.12 3.93 16.99
C ALA A 531 12.86 3.19 15.86
N ALA A 532 13.03 1.88 16.01
CA ALA A 532 13.57 1.05 14.93
C ALA A 532 12.67 1.09 13.68
N VAL A 533 13.22 0.72 12.53
CA VAL A 533 12.47 0.54 11.27
C VAL A 533 11.97 -0.90 11.20
N ALA A 534 10.65 -1.10 11.09
CA ALA A 534 10.04 -2.39 10.79
C ALA A 534 9.77 -2.49 9.28
N THR A 535 10.52 -3.35 8.59
CA THR A 535 10.49 -3.47 7.12
C THR A 535 10.65 -4.91 6.65
N GLY A 536 10.78 -5.13 5.35
CA GLY A 536 11.03 -6.44 4.75
C GLY A 536 11.45 -6.30 3.30
N ASN A 537 10.93 -7.18 2.45
CA ASN A 537 11.26 -7.29 1.02
C ASN A 537 10.69 -6.14 0.15
N TRP A 538 11.03 -4.90 0.50
CA TRP A 538 10.62 -3.67 -0.19
C TRP A 538 11.05 -3.66 -1.66
N GLY A 539 10.13 -3.35 -2.57
CA GLY A 539 10.40 -3.30 -4.01
C GLY A 539 10.75 -4.65 -4.66
N CYS A 540 10.49 -5.76 -3.97
CA CYS A 540 10.72 -7.11 -4.47
C CYS A 540 9.41 -7.71 -5.04
N GLY A 541 9.45 -8.97 -5.48
CA GLY A 541 8.27 -9.65 -6.02
C GLY A 541 7.83 -9.02 -7.35
N VAL A 542 6.63 -8.41 -7.39
CA VAL A 542 6.06 -7.79 -8.61
C VAL A 542 6.92 -6.64 -9.16
N PHE A 543 7.72 -6.01 -8.31
CA PHE A 543 8.63 -4.92 -8.69
C PHE A 543 10.01 -5.41 -9.17
N GLY A 544 10.31 -6.71 -9.06
CA GLY A 544 11.51 -7.30 -9.66
C GLY A 544 12.84 -7.04 -8.93
N GLY A 545 12.83 -6.32 -7.79
CA GLY A 545 14.03 -6.09 -6.99
C GLY A 545 14.63 -7.36 -6.38
N ASP A 546 15.95 -7.37 -6.26
CA ASP A 546 16.72 -8.40 -5.57
C ASP A 546 16.65 -8.20 -4.05
N THR A 547 16.23 -9.24 -3.33
CA THR A 547 15.99 -9.16 -1.89
C THR A 547 17.26 -8.91 -1.07
N ARG A 548 18.43 -9.41 -1.52
CA ARG A 548 19.71 -9.23 -0.81
C ARG A 548 20.25 -7.82 -1.01
N LEU A 549 20.19 -7.29 -2.24
CA LEU A 549 20.51 -5.90 -2.53
C LEU A 549 19.59 -4.95 -1.73
N LYS A 550 18.27 -5.17 -1.79
CA LYS A 550 17.29 -4.33 -1.09
C LYS A 550 17.42 -4.37 0.42
N ALA A 551 17.77 -5.52 1.00
CA ALA A 551 18.08 -5.62 2.42
C ALA A 551 19.31 -4.77 2.79
N LEU A 552 20.38 -4.86 2.01
CA LEU A 552 21.59 -4.08 2.24
C LEU A 552 21.35 -2.57 2.10
N ILE A 553 20.65 -2.13 1.04
CA ILE A 553 20.25 -0.73 0.84
C ILE A 553 19.48 -0.19 2.05
N GLN A 554 18.50 -0.94 2.56
CA GLN A 554 17.72 -0.51 3.72
C GLN A 554 18.55 -0.45 5.00
N MET A 555 19.49 -1.38 5.21
CA MET A 555 20.41 -1.32 6.35
C MET A 555 21.34 -0.10 6.29
N LEU A 556 21.87 0.23 5.10
CA LEU A 556 22.71 1.43 4.92
C LEU A 556 21.92 2.72 5.17
N ALA A 557 20.72 2.82 4.58
CA ALA A 557 19.86 3.98 4.78
C ALA A 557 19.40 4.14 6.25
N ALA A 558 19.06 3.04 6.92
CA ALA A 558 18.67 3.07 8.33
C ALA A 558 19.85 3.43 9.25
N ALA A 559 21.05 2.94 8.95
CA ALA A 559 22.25 3.29 9.68
C ALA A 559 22.55 4.80 9.58
N GLU A 560 22.51 5.34 8.36
CA GLU A 560 22.70 6.78 8.11
C GLU A 560 21.60 7.63 8.77
N ALA A 561 20.38 7.10 8.88
CA ALA A 561 19.27 7.73 9.60
C ALA A 561 19.30 7.52 11.13
N GLY A 562 20.30 6.81 11.67
CA GLY A 562 20.45 6.56 13.11
C GLY A 562 19.41 5.60 13.71
N ARG A 563 18.86 4.69 12.91
CA ARG A 563 17.83 3.72 13.31
C ARG A 563 18.31 2.28 13.22
N ASP A 564 17.91 1.47 14.18
CA ASP A 564 18.02 0.00 14.08
C ASP A 564 16.96 -0.57 13.13
N VAL A 565 17.15 -1.81 12.67
CA VAL A 565 16.26 -2.47 11.71
C VAL A 565 15.65 -3.76 12.29
N ALA A 566 14.33 -3.89 12.17
CA ALA A 566 13.59 -5.15 12.28
C ALA A 566 13.15 -5.57 10.87
N TYR A 567 13.74 -6.63 10.34
CA TYR A 567 13.52 -7.11 8.97
C TYR A 567 12.71 -8.41 8.96
N PHE A 568 11.56 -8.39 8.29
CA PHE A 568 10.67 -9.53 8.13
C PHE A 568 10.84 -10.13 6.74
N THR A 569 11.31 -11.38 6.65
CA THR A 569 11.54 -12.07 5.37
C THR A 569 10.31 -12.82 4.87
N PHE A 570 9.22 -12.79 5.64
CA PHE A 570 7.94 -13.41 5.32
C PHE A 570 8.07 -14.89 4.98
N GLY A 571 8.75 -15.63 5.87
CA GLY A 571 8.97 -17.08 5.88
C GLY A 571 10.09 -17.61 5.00
N ASP A 572 10.87 -16.73 4.37
CA ASP A 572 12.13 -17.10 3.74
C ASP A 572 13.25 -17.21 4.79
N ASN A 573 13.48 -18.44 5.27
CA ASN A 573 14.53 -18.75 6.23
C ASN A 573 15.94 -18.64 5.63
N GLN A 574 16.10 -18.85 4.31
CA GLN A 574 17.39 -18.75 3.67
C GLN A 574 17.80 -17.28 3.55
N LEU A 575 16.88 -16.42 3.11
CA LEU A 575 17.12 -14.97 3.09
C LEU A 575 17.42 -14.43 4.49
N MET A 576 16.69 -14.88 5.52
CA MET A 576 16.94 -14.49 6.91
C MET A 576 18.38 -14.80 7.31
N THR A 577 18.84 -16.02 7.02
CA THR A 577 20.20 -16.47 7.32
C THR A 577 21.24 -15.68 6.53
N ASP A 578 21.04 -15.51 5.22
CA ASP A 578 21.99 -14.84 4.34
C ASP A 578 22.19 -13.37 4.73
N VAL A 579 21.09 -12.65 4.98
CA VAL A 579 21.12 -11.23 5.37
C VAL A 579 21.73 -11.08 6.76
N HIS A 580 21.39 -11.95 7.72
CA HIS A 580 22.02 -11.94 9.04
C HIS A 580 23.53 -12.17 8.96
N ASN A 581 23.98 -13.14 8.16
CA ASN A 581 25.39 -13.45 8.00
C ASN A 581 26.14 -12.28 7.35
N MET A 582 25.56 -11.65 6.32
CA MET A 582 26.16 -10.47 5.69
C MET A 582 26.24 -9.29 6.67
N HIS A 583 25.17 -8.99 7.39
CA HIS A 583 25.16 -7.94 8.42
C HIS A 583 26.24 -8.19 9.50
N SER A 584 26.32 -9.42 10.00
CA SER A 584 27.32 -9.82 11.00
C SER A 584 28.74 -9.69 10.46
N PHE A 585 28.97 -10.12 9.22
CA PHE A 585 30.27 -10.07 8.56
C PHE A 585 30.77 -8.63 8.38
N LEU A 586 29.91 -7.73 7.90
CA LEU A 586 30.23 -6.30 7.74
C LEU A 586 30.47 -5.62 9.09
N THR A 587 29.60 -5.90 10.09
CA THR A 587 29.70 -5.29 11.42
C THR A 587 30.96 -5.74 12.17
N GLN A 588 31.31 -7.02 12.12
CA GLN A 588 32.51 -7.57 12.79
C GLN A 588 33.82 -6.99 12.23
N ARG A 589 33.81 -6.57 10.96
CA ARG A 589 34.95 -5.95 10.28
C ARG A 589 34.93 -4.43 10.33
N ASN A 590 33.97 -3.83 11.02
CA ASN A 590 33.76 -2.39 11.09
C ASN A 590 33.67 -1.72 9.72
N ILE A 591 33.04 -2.38 8.74
CA ILE A 591 32.80 -1.80 7.42
C ILE A 591 31.78 -0.66 7.57
N SER A 592 32.18 0.53 7.16
CA SER A 592 31.34 1.72 7.13
C SER A 592 30.31 1.69 6.00
N VAL A 593 29.30 2.57 6.09
CA VAL A 593 28.29 2.78 5.04
C VAL A 593 28.96 3.17 3.72
N GLY A 594 30.00 4.01 3.75
CA GLY A 594 30.75 4.40 2.56
C GLY A 594 31.52 3.25 1.93
N GLU A 595 32.19 2.41 2.73
CA GLU A 595 32.89 1.23 2.20
C GLU A 595 31.91 0.19 1.64
N ALA A 596 30.79 -0.05 2.32
CA ALA A 596 29.74 -0.94 1.83
C ALA A 596 29.10 -0.41 0.54
N TYR A 597 28.89 0.90 0.45
CA TYR A 597 28.45 1.56 -0.79
C TYR A 597 29.47 1.37 -1.92
N ASP A 598 30.75 1.58 -1.66
CA ASP A 598 31.80 1.40 -2.66
C ASP A 598 31.88 -0.07 -3.13
N LEU A 599 31.63 -1.05 -2.26
CA LEU A 599 31.52 -2.47 -2.66
C LEU A 599 30.34 -2.72 -3.61
N LEU A 600 29.21 -2.03 -3.43
CA LEU A 600 28.08 -2.09 -4.37
C LEU A 600 28.48 -1.53 -5.75
N GLN A 601 29.20 -0.40 -5.77
CA GLN A 601 29.69 0.21 -7.01
C GLN A 601 30.69 -0.71 -7.73
N GLN A 602 31.61 -1.32 -6.98
CA GLN A 602 32.57 -2.28 -7.52
C GLN A 602 31.90 -3.55 -8.06
N TYR A 603 30.83 -4.02 -7.41
CA TYR A 603 30.05 -5.16 -7.92
C TYR A 603 29.43 -4.83 -9.28
N TYR A 604 28.87 -3.64 -9.43
CA TYR A 604 28.34 -3.19 -10.71
C TYR A 604 29.42 -3.18 -11.80
N SER A 605 30.52 -2.47 -11.58
CA SER A 605 31.57 -2.30 -12.60
C SER A 605 32.27 -3.62 -12.96
N SER A 606 32.47 -4.50 -11.97
CA SER A 606 33.25 -5.73 -12.16
C SER A 606 32.41 -6.92 -12.62
N VAL A 607 31.12 -6.95 -12.26
CA VAL A 607 30.26 -8.14 -12.45
C VAL A 607 29.04 -7.85 -13.30
N CYS A 608 28.41 -6.68 -13.19
CA CYS A 608 27.12 -6.41 -13.85
C CYS A 608 27.26 -5.67 -15.19
N GLU A 609 28.12 -4.66 -15.29
CA GLU A 609 28.20 -3.72 -16.42
C GLU A 609 28.37 -4.45 -17.77
N ASN A 610 29.28 -5.43 -17.81
CA ASN A 610 29.58 -6.21 -19.02
C ASN A 610 28.92 -7.60 -19.01
N CYS A 611 27.91 -7.81 -18.16
CA CYS A 611 27.23 -9.10 -18.06
C CYS A 611 26.26 -9.31 -19.23
N LEU A 612 26.58 -10.28 -20.10
CA LEU A 612 25.73 -10.65 -21.23
C LEU A 612 24.55 -11.57 -20.85
N ARG A 613 24.52 -12.06 -19.60
CA ARG A 613 23.48 -12.95 -19.09
C ARG A 613 22.41 -12.15 -18.34
N ARG A 614 21.20 -12.72 -18.25
CA ARG A 614 20.11 -12.10 -17.46
C ARG A 614 20.43 -11.97 -15.97
N ARG A 615 21.34 -12.79 -15.44
CA ARG A 615 21.83 -12.74 -14.07
C ARG A 615 23.33 -13.00 -14.04
N PRO A 616 24.05 -12.36 -13.11
CA PRO A 616 25.48 -12.56 -12.97
C PRO A 616 25.79 -13.94 -12.37
N ASP A 617 26.93 -14.51 -12.74
CA ASP A 617 27.37 -15.82 -12.23
C ASP A 617 27.80 -15.75 -10.75
N VAL A 618 28.29 -14.59 -10.32
CA VAL A 618 28.67 -14.31 -8.94
C VAL A 618 27.58 -13.46 -8.30
N SER A 619 26.99 -13.95 -7.20
CA SER A 619 26.01 -13.17 -6.43
C SER A 619 26.65 -11.99 -5.70
N LEU A 620 25.86 -10.95 -5.41
CA LEU A 620 26.33 -9.77 -4.67
C LEU A 620 27.03 -10.15 -3.35
N TYR A 621 26.40 -11.02 -2.56
CA TYR A 621 26.96 -11.40 -1.25
C TYR A 621 28.24 -12.22 -1.41
N SER A 622 28.29 -13.13 -2.38
CA SER A 622 29.51 -13.89 -2.69
C SER A 622 30.65 -12.97 -3.10
N PHE A 623 30.36 -11.93 -3.90
CA PHE A 623 31.34 -10.92 -4.28
C PHE A 623 31.87 -10.15 -3.06
N ILE A 624 30.98 -9.66 -2.18
CA ILE A 624 31.36 -8.93 -0.98
C ILE A 624 32.25 -9.78 -0.06
N TYR A 625 31.88 -11.04 0.19
CA TYR A 625 32.72 -11.96 0.98
C TYR A 625 34.11 -12.14 0.36
N GLY A 626 34.20 -12.26 -0.98
CA GLY A 626 35.47 -12.41 -1.68
C GLY A 626 36.36 -11.16 -1.60
N GLN A 627 35.79 -9.97 -1.80
CA GLN A 627 36.55 -8.71 -1.76
C GLN A 627 37.05 -8.37 -0.37
N VAL A 628 36.18 -8.46 0.64
CA VAL A 628 36.55 -8.09 2.02
C VAL A 628 37.39 -9.19 2.68
N GLY A 629 37.09 -10.47 2.41
CA GLY A 629 37.82 -11.59 3.00
C GLY A 629 39.25 -11.77 2.48
N SER A 630 39.57 -11.28 1.28
CA SER A 630 40.92 -11.34 0.72
C SER A 630 41.83 -10.19 1.20
N SER A 631 41.25 -9.09 1.70
CA SER A 631 42.01 -7.92 2.19
C SER A 631 42.66 -8.12 3.57
N GLU A 632 42.34 -9.19 4.30
CA GLU A 632 42.85 -9.48 5.66
C GLU A 632 43.99 -10.51 5.70
N ALA A 633 44.48 -11.03 4.56
CA ALA A 633 45.64 -11.91 4.58
C ALA A 633 46.90 -11.11 4.97
N PRO A 634 47.58 -11.41 6.10
CA PRO A 634 48.83 -10.78 6.43
C PRO A 634 49.86 -11.20 5.37
N ASP A 635 50.58 -10.22 4.85
CA ASP A 635 51.73 -10.43 3.98
C ASP A 635 52.83 -11.17 4.79
N GLU A 636 52.81 -12.51 4.81
CA GLU A 636 53.87 -13.36 5.37
C GLU A 636 55.14 -13.37 4.51
N SER A 637 55.45 -12.27 3.81
CA SER A 637 56.65 -12.14 2.99
C SER A 637 57.72 -11.22 3.60
N SER A 638 57.50 -10.60 4.76
CA SER A 638 58.46 -9.68 5.38
C SER A 638 58.85 -10.00 6.83
N ARG A 639 59.14 -11.27 7.15
CA ARG A 639 59.92 -11.64 8.36
C ARG A 639 61.02 -12.67 8.03
N GLY A 640 62.00 -12.21 7.26
CA GLY A 640 63.32 -12.83 7.20
C GLY A 640 64.36 -11.93 7.88
N SER A 641 65.13 -12.50 8.81
CA SER A 641 66.36 -12.00 9.41
C SER A 641 66.31 -10.92 10.50
N ALA A 642 66.22 -11.38 11.75
CA ALA A 642 67.07 -10.94 12.87
C ALA A 642 66.92 -12.02 13.97
N GLY A 643 67.91 -12.88 14.21
CA GLY A 643 69.10 -12.53 14.98
C GLY A 643 68.90 -12.94 16.44
N GLN A 644 69.41 -14.13 16.80
CA GLN A 644 69.42 -14.68 18.16
C GLN A 644 69.86 -13.67 19.22
N ARG A 645 69.16 -13.61 20.35
CA ARG A 645 69.75 -13.29 21.67
C ARG A 645 68.85 -13.81 22.81
N SER A 646 69.45 -14.61 23.67
CA SER A 646 68.91 -15.14 24.92
C SER A 646 68.77 -14.03 25.99
N PRO A 647 67.79 -14.12 26.92
CA PRO A 647 67.66 -13.16 28.00
C PRO A 647 68.48 -13.59 29.22
N THR A 648 69.43 -12.75 29.64
CA THR A 648 70.04 -12.76 30.98
C THR A 648 69.20 -11.94 31.96
N GLU A 649 69.04 -12.47 33.17
CA GLU A 649 68.35 -11.88 34.33
C GLU A 649 68.80 -10.45 34.70
N PRO A 650 67.93 -9.62 35.31
CA PRO A 650 68.35 -8.35 35.90
C PRO A 650 68.77 -8.54 37.37
N ARG A 651 69.98 -8.09 37.70
CA ARG A 651 70.40 -7.77 39.06
C ARG A 651 69.97 -6.34 39.42
N VAL A 652 69.43 -6.25 40.63
CA VAL A 652 69.17 -5.09 41.48
C VAL A 652 70.26 -4.02 41.40
N PHE A 653 69.86 -2.76 41.18
CA PHE A 653 70.08 -1.61 42.07
C PHE A 653 69.12 -0.47 41.73
#